data_AF-A0A958WTZ2-F1
#
_entry.id   AF-A0A958WTZ2-F1
#
_cell.length_a   1.000
_cell.length_b   1.000
_cell.length_c   1.000
_cell.angle_alpha   90.00
_cell.angle_beta   90.00
_cell.angle_gamma   90.00
#
_symmetry.space_group_name_H-M   'P 1'
#
loop_
_entity.id
_entity.type
_entity.pdbx_description
1 polymer ?
#
loop_
_entity_poly.entity_id
_entity_poly.type
_entity_poly.pdbx_seq_one_letter_code
_entity_poly.pdbx_strand_id
1 'polypeptide(L)'
;MKISISLTNQQVYLACSCVSMLLFCGWATAQSCIGEQGKIGWMLYENLPGGDIQKLYHSPKFPQSPDYIEDLNNLATPTGNYNDYYGSLIRGFIKAPETGSYVFNLTGDDNCFFYLGQDTSSNTLFLQGYIPGWTNVTEHNKYPEQTSDTLQLVAGAYYFFEMHQREGGGGDHIQLYWKTPSAIADTVWQIVTGEHVYEDLCSTVCPPAGTPCNDNDSLTVNDQWDGNCGCTGTPTTLPFSCIGQRGSLMALYYDTISGSFVSSMYAAAKYPLSPDRAEILHNLSGPLTDNYDAFGTRIRGYLRAPATGKYIFNVTGDNEVRLMLSPNQTTTVADEIAWNDGYTDDYDHYNTPSQTSDSIDLVAGQFYAIEMVHKEQSGGDDFYVFWKTPLARDTNWHVLDGSFLYRYQCELACLPAGTPCNDGDANTFNDVYDANCTCTGTPCADPQCSNALGYTAYEPCDENTGNHSTNPNSSWLSCEPRQSPNPERGMGHWIQYDFGAIYALDDADIWNYNAAGASAQGFNEVVIDYSLDGVHWSELGTFNFAQATGTTSYGGFNMADFAGISARFVLLTALSNFDGSGCVGLSEIAFNAATCPSAGSPCDDGNPLTENDTYNQFCYCIGTPIPDNDCDSVTMIRNEVPVISGFYNAELTITSSGFIKVGSNVTYVAGESITLEPGFEVEFGAEFLAYIAPCDPIPPSLLKKQQKEQQKAEKKAEKEAAKERRQLEKLEREKYAPNKTWLRISPNPASSAAALAYNLPQSSSVRIGVFDPTGQLVTWILSGQVQQAGVYDKTLSVMQLPSGTYTVSLFTERGVVSERLVVVE
;
A
#
# COMPACT_ATOMS: atom_id res chain seq x y z
N MET A 1 16.21 55.98 -2.18
CA MET A 1 15.50 57.05 -1.43
C MET A 1 15.52 56.63 0.03
N LYS A 2 16.33 57.27 0.89
CA LYS A 2 16.47 56.94 2.32
C LYS A 2 15.39 57.65 3.12
N ILE A 3 14.60 56.93 3.91
CA ILE A 3 14.01 57.46 5.14
C ILE A 3 14.03 56.37 6.22
N SER A 4 14.83 56.61 7.25
CA SER A 4 14.88 55.91 8.54
C SER A 4 13.77 56.45 9.46
N ILE A 5 13.21 55.62 10.33
CA ILE A 5 12.36 56.10 11.43
C ILE A 5 12.92 55.60 12.77
N SER A 6 13.23 56.58 13.61
CA SER A 6 13.77 56.47 14.97
C SER A 6 12.64 56.21 15.97
N LEU A 7 12.90 55.30 16.91
CA LEU A 7 12.13 55.11 18.13
C LEU A 7 12.37 56.27 19.09
N THR A 8 11.32 56.77 19.74
CA THR A 8 11.43 57.39 21.06
C THR A 8 10.18 57.12 21.91
N ASN A 9 10.43 56.53 23.08
CA ASN A 9 9.55 56.40 24.23
C ASN A 9 9.24 57.77 24.85
N GLN A 10 8.00 57.99 25.31
CA GLN A 10 7.75 58.52 26.66
C GLN A 10 6.27 58.43 27.09
N GLN A 11 6.06 57.83 28.26
CA GLN A 11 4.85 57.88 29.08
C GLN A 11 4.60 59.30 29.60
N VAL A 12 3.34 59.70 29.82
CA VAL A 12 2.79 60.26 31.08
C VAL A 12 1.25 60.21 31.04
N TYR A 13 0.67 59.80 32.18
CA TYR A 13 -0.75 59.65 32.51
C TYR A 13 -1.54 60.96 32.64
N LEU A 14 -2.83 60.94 32.29
CA LEU A 14 -3.87 61.70 33.01
C LEU A 14 -5.27 61.06 32.83
N ALA A 15 -5.98 60.91 33.95
CA ALA A 15 -7.30 60.32 34.06
C ALA A 15 -8.44 61.32 33.74
N CYS A 16 -9.51 60.87 33.08
CA CYS A 16 -10.86 60.71 33.67
C CYS A 16 -11.99 60.71 32.60
N SER A 17 -12.96 59.81 32.83
CA SER A 17 -14.38 59.80 32.41
C SER A 17 -14.81 59.37 30.99
N CYS A 18 -15.22 58.09 30.95
CA CYS A 18 -16.50 57.55 30.44
C CYS A 18 -16.99 57.93 29.04
N VAL A 19 -16.81 57.02 28.07
CA VAL A 19 -17.90 56.44 27.25
C VAL A 19 -17.53 54.99 26.92
N SER A 20 -18.44 54.05 27.22
CA SER A 20 -18.33 52.64 26.86
C SER A 20 -18.23 52.46 25.33
N MET A 21 -17.08 52.01 24.87
CA MET A 21 -16.93 51.36 23.57
C MET A 21 -16.10 50.10 23.81
N LEU A 22 -16.78 48.95 23.84
CA LEU A 22 -16.16 47.62 23.91
C LEU A 22 -15.37 47.38 22.62
N LEU A 23 -14.12 47.83 22.61
CA LEU A 23 -13.09 47.34 21.71
C LEU A 23 -12.74 45.92 22.16
N PHE A 24 -13.32 44.93 21.48
CA PHE A 24 -12.77 43.58 21.45
C PHE A 24 -11.39 43.65 20.79
N CYS A 25 -10.37 43.88 21.61
CA CYS A 25 -9.00 43.59 21.25
C CYS A 25 -8.91 42.06 21.18
N GLY A 26 -8.96 41.51 19.96
CA GLY A 26 -8.72 40.09 19.73
C GLY A 26 -7.28 39.78 20.11
N TRP A 27 -7.08 39.19 21.29
CA TRP A 27 -5.85 38.49 21.60
C TRP A 27 -5.84 37.26 20.70
N ALA A 28 -4.99 37.25 19.68
CA ALA A 28 -4.62 36.01 19.03
C ALA A 28 -3.90 35.16 20.09
N THR A 29 -4.62 34.24 20.70
CA THR A 29 -4.02 33.19 21.52
C THR A 29 -3.10 32.40 20.59
N ALA A 30 -1.80 32.35 20.88
CA ALA A 30 -0.89 31.45 20.19
C ALA A 30 -1.48 30.03 20.26
N GLN A 31 -1.64 29.38 19.11
CA GLN A 31 -2.15 28.02 19.05
C GLN A 31 -1.17 27.13 19.81
N SER A 32 -1.65 26.42 20.83
CA SER A 32 -0.86 25.43 21.55
C SER A 32 -0.67 24.20 20.66
N CYS A 33 0.58 23.81 20.40
CA CYS A 33 0.93 22.60 19.64
C CYS A 33 0.65 21.31 20.40
N ILE A 34 0.47 21.41 21.72
CA ILE A 34 0.24 20.26 22.60
C ILE A 34 -1.22 19.80 22.46
N GLY A 35 -1.41 18.57 21.99
CA GLY A 35 -2.70 17.93 21.77
C GLY A 35 -3.15 17.01 22.91
N GLU A 36 -3.84 15.92 22.55
CA GLU A 36 -4.46 15.02 23.52
C GLU A 36 -3.42 14.23 24.33
N GLN A 37 -3.67 14.07 25.63
CA GLN A 37 -2.84 13.26 26.52
C GLN A 37 -3.00 11.78 26.19
N GLY A 38 -1.90 11.03 26.14
CA GLY A 38 -1.92 9.59 25.90
C GLY A 38 -2.24 9.20 24.46
N LYS A 39 -2.12 10.14 23.52
CA LYS A 39 -2.23 9.91 22.09
C LYS A 39 -0.95 10.42 21.41
N ILE A 40 -0.26 9.55 20.70
CA ILE A 40 0.95 9.88 19.94
C ILE A 40 0.91 9.11 18.62
N GLY A 41 1.17 9.79 17.51
CA GLY A 41 1.30 9.11 16.22
C GLY A 41 2.66 8.43 16.05
N TRP A 42 2.64 7.15 15.72
CA TRP A 42 3.76 6.39 15.18
C TRP A 42 3.68 6.39 13.67
N MET A 43 4.55 7.19 13.04
CA MET A 43 4.59 7.40 11.59
C MET A 43 5.52 6.36 10.96
N LEU A 44 5.03 5.61 9.98
CA LEU A 44 5.74 4.50 9.33
C LEU A 44 6.05 4.82 7.87
N TYR A 45 7.26 4.47 7.42
CA TYR A 45 7.76 4.68 6.06
C TYR A 45 8.26 3.34 5.50
N GLU A 46 7.58 2.80 4.50
CA GLU A 46 7.86 1.49 3.94
C GLU A 46 8.80 1.52 2.72
N ASN A 47 9.22 0.34 2.29
CA ASN A 47 10.07 0.12 1.11
C ASN A 47 11.43 0.80 1.20
N LEU A 48 12.02 0.80 2.40
CA LEU A 48 13.36 1.31 2.65
C LEU A 48 14.28 0.10 2.86
N PRO A 49 14.97 -0.45 1.85
CA PRO A 49 15.80 -1.65 2.02
C PRO A 49 17.09 -1.36 2.82
N GLY A 50 17.63 -2.33 3.57
CA GLY A 50 18.92 -2.21 4.29
C GLY A 50 18.79 -2.12 5.82
N GLY A 51 19.69 -1.39 6.48
CA GLY A 51 19.72 -1.17 7.95
C GLY A 51 19.94 0.29 8.35
N ASP A 52 20.30 1.14 7.38
CA ASP A 52 20.89 2.46 7.61
C ASP A 52 19.83 3.55 7.77
N ILE A 53 19.87 4.25 8.92
CA ILE A 53 18.98 5.37 9.24
C ILE A 53 19.06 6.50 8.20
N GLN A 54 20.18 6.67 7.49
CA GLN A 54 20.29 7.71 6.46
C GLN A 54 19.26 7.50 5.34
N LYS A 55 18.88 6.26 5.03
CA LYS A 55 17.83 5.99 4.02
C LYS A 55 16.47 6.57 4.42
N LEU A 56 16.16 6.59 5.71
CA LEU A 56 14.95 7.25 6.20
C LEU A 56 15.04 8.77 6.02
N TYR A 57 16.16 9.39 6.43
CA TYR A 57 16.31 10.85 6.37
C TYR A 57 16.38 11.42 4.95
N HIS A 58 16.81 10.62 3.98
CA HIS A 58 16.89 11.03 2.57
C HIS A 58 15.70 10.53 1.72
N SER A 59 14.77 9.80 2.33
CA SER A 59 13.55 9.36 1.67
C SER A 59 12.69 10.58 1.30
N PRO A 60 12.19 10.68 0.05
CA PRO A 60 11.31 11.78 -0.34
C PRO A 60 10.04 11.95 0.50
N LYS A 61 9.65 10.90 1.24
CA LYS A 61 8.49 10.86 2.12
C LYS A 61 8.74 11.46 3.50
N PHE A 62 9.99 11.44 3.98
CA PHE A 62 10.31 11.84 5.35
C PHE A 62 10.40 13.36 5.49
N PRO A 63 9.97 13.98 6.60
CA PRO A 63 9.25 13.41 7.75
C PRO A 63 7.72 13.58 7.66
N GLN A 64 7.19 13.95 6.50
CA GLN A 64 5.85 14.53 6.42
C GLN A 64 4.80 13.64 5.76
N SER A 65 5.22 12.60 5.03
CA SER A 65 4.33 11.76 4.23
C SER A 65 4.54 10.29 4.54
N PRO A 66 4.31 9.86 5.80
CA PRO A 66 4.37 8.45 6.14
C PRO A 66 3.33 7.66 5.34
N ASP A 67 3.63 6.39 5.10
CA ASP A 67 2.71 5.43 4.49
C ASP A 67 1.55 5.10 5.44
N TYR A 68 1.85 5.00 6.74
CA TYR A 68 0.85 4.74 7.78
C TYR A 68 1.11 5.56 9.05
N ILE A 69 0.05 5.78 9.83
CA ILE A 69 0.13 6.33 11.19
C ILE A 69 -0.68 5.45 12.12
N GLU A 70 -0.04 4.95 13.17
CA GLU A 70 -0.72 4.24 14.26
C GLU A 70 -0.71 5.07 15.54
N ASP A 71 -1.78 5.00 16.32
CA ASP A 71 -1.85 5.67 17.63
C ASP A 71 -1.20 4.81 18.72
N LEU A 72 -0.20 5.38 19.39
CA LEU A 72 0.41 4.84 20.61
C LEU A 72 -0.13 5.54 21.85
N ASN A 73 -0.28 4.77 22.93
CA ASN A 73 -0.68 5.28 24.24
C ASN A 73 0.46 5.35 25.26
N ASN A 74 1.69 5.04 24.85
CA ASN A 74 2.91 5.16 25.62
C ASN A 74 4.10 5.12 24.63
N LEU A 75 5.32 5.41 25.08
CA LEU A 75 6.51 5.36 24.23
C LEU A 75 7.08 3.94 24.14
N ALA A 76 6.27 3.01 23.68
CA ALA A 76 6.68 1.67 23.27
C ALA A 76 5.84 1.22 22.08
N THR A 77 6.50 0.93 20.96
CA THR A 77 5.85 0.32 19.80
C THR A 77 5.47 -1.14 20.09
N PRO A 78 4.59 -1.76 19.27
CA PRO A 78 4.43 -3.21 19.27
C PRO A 78 5.79 -3.91 19.18
N THR A 79 5.96 -4.99 19.95
CA THR A 79 7.19 -5.80 19.99
C THR A 79 7.00 -7.08 19.19
N GLY A 80 8.03 -7.53 18.47
CA GLY A 80 8.00 -8.72 17.62
C GLY A 80 8.41 -8.33 16.20
N ASN A 81 8.27 -9.21 15.20
CA ASN A 81 8.44 -8.79 13.80
C ASN A 81 7.12 -8.18 13.32
N TYR A 82 7.00 -6.86 13.43
CA TYR A 82 5.89 -6.07 12.94
C TYR A 82 5.95 -5.95 11.41
N ASN A 83 7.10 -5.56 10.86
CA ASN A 83 7.41 -5.50 9.42
C ASN A 83 8.93 -5.43 9.19
N ASP A 84 9.42 -5.82 8.02
CA ASP A 84 10.84 -5.64 7.67
C ASP A 84 11.00 -4.42 6.72
N TYR A 85 12.20 -3.84 6.64
CA TYR A 85 12.56 -2.77 5.70
C TYR A 85 11.72 -1.48 5.78
N TYR A 86 11.44 -1.02 7.00
CA TYR A 86 10.71 0.22 7.25
C TYR A 86 11.50 1.21 8.12
N GLY A 87 11.17 2.49 8.02
CA GLY A 87 11.59 3.52 8.97
C GLY A 87 10.41 4.04 9.77
N SER A 88 10.66 4.57 10.96
CA SER A 88 9.59 5.17 11.76
C SER A 88 10.00 6.44 12.50
N LEU A 89 8.99 7.29 12.75
CA LEU A 89 9.09 8.54 13.50
C LEU A 89 7.96 8.59 14.53
N ILE A 90 8.32 8.73 15.80
CA ILE A 90 7.39 9.05 16.89
C ILE A 90 7.76 10.44 17.38
N ARG A 91 6.81 11.36 17.42
CA ARG A 91 7.04 12.73 17.92
C ARG A 91 5.86 13.26 18.71
N GLY A 92 6.14 14.13 19.67
CA GLY A 92 5.13 14.66 20.58
C GLY A 92 5.78 15.46 21.70
N PHE A 93 5.07 15.55 22.82
CA PHE A 93 5.56 16.20 24.03
C PHE A 93 5.60 15.26 25.22
N ILE A 94 6.70 15.26 25.97
CA ILE A 94 6.78 14.67 27.30
C ILE A 94 6.48 15.75 28.34
N LYS A 95 5.54 15.49 29.25
CA LYS A 95 5.23 16.32 30.40
C LYS A 95 5.87 15.76 31.66
N ALA A 96 6.81 16.49 32.25
CA ALA A 96 7.50 16.05 33.45
C ALA A 96 6.56 16.06 34.68
N PRO A 97 6.38 14.95 35.42
CA PRO A 97 5.56 14.93 36.62
C PRO A 97 6.21 15.60 37.84
N GLU A 98 7.54 15.68 37.87
CA GLU A 98 8.32 16.14 39.00
C GLU A 98 9.41 17.11 38.52
N THR A 99 9.85 18.00 39.42
CA THR A 99 11.01 18.84 39.17
C THR A 99 12.24 18.12 39.68
N GLY A 100 13.26 17.94 38.85
CA GLY A 100 14.55 17.41 39.25
C GLY A 100 15.24 16.59 38.17
N SER A 101 16.07 15.66 38.63
CA SER A 101 16.90 14.79 37.79
C SER A 101 16.09 13.68 37.13
N TYR A 102 16.17 13.61 35.79
CA TYR A 102 15.69 12.52 34.96
C TYR A 102 16.86 11.85 34.25
N VAL A 103 16.75 10.55 34.02
CA VAL A 103 17.63 9.81 33.09
C VAL A 103 16.73 9.01 32.18
N PHE A 104 16.97 9.08 30.86
CA PHE A 104 16.25 8.31 29.86
C PHE A 104 17.08 7.13 29.36
N ASN A 105 16.41 6.09 28.90
CA ASN A 105 17.03 4.94 28.29
C ASN A 105 16.19 4.46 27.09
N LEU A 106 16.84 4.24 25.97
CA LEU A 106 16.24 3.79 24.71
C LEU A 106 16.51 2.29 24.55
N THR A 107 15.48 1.52 24.21
CA THR A 107 15.65 0.18 23.61
C THR A 107 15.00 0.17 22.25
N GLY A 108 15.46 -0.71 21.39
CA GLY A 108 15.00 -0.82 20.03
C GLY A 108 15.81 -1.77 19.17
N ASP A 109 15.22 -2.12 18.05
CA ASP A 109 15.68 -3.06 17.03
C ASP A 109 15.09 -2.54 15.72
N ASP A 110 15.87 -2.22 14.69
CA ASP A 110 17.32 -2.01 14.64
C ASP A 110 17.69 -0.57 15.09
N ASN A 111 18.16 0.27 14.15
CA ASN A 111 18.80 1.55 14.41
C ASN A 111 17.82 2.56 14.98
N CYS A 112 18.01 2.94 16.26
CA CYS A 112 17.08 3.81 16.98
C CYS A 112 17.77 5.06 17.52
N PHE A 113 17.09 6.20 17.49
CA PHE A 113 17.58 7.48 18.02
C PHE A 113 16.49 8.15 18.84
N PHE A 114 16.87 8.74 19.97
CA PHE A 114 15.97 9.53 20.82
C PHE A 114 16.52 10.94 21.00
N TYR A 115 15.69 11.91 20.66
CA TYR A 115 15.96 13.33 20.77
C TYR A 115 14.97 13.99 21.74
N LEU A 116 15.48 14.92 22.55
CA LEU A 116 14.66 15.71 23.47
C LEU A 116 15.05 17.20 23.38
N GLY A 117 14.04 18.06 23.29
CA GLY A 117 14.17 19.51 23.33
C GLY A 117 14.28 20.04 24.75
N GLN A 118 14.60 21.33 24.88
CA GLN A 118 14.63 22.03 26.16
C GLN A 118 13.28 22.66 26.54
N ASP A 119 12.37 22.75 25.59
CA ASP A 119 11.04 23.34 25.72
C ASP A 119 10.10 22.71 24.66
N THR A 120 9.00 23.40 24.33
CA THR A 120 8.01 22.96 23.35
C THR A 120 8.42 23.20 21.89
N SER A 121 9.63 23.70 21.61
CA SER A 121 10.11 23.99 20.27
C SER A 121 10.66 22.74 19.59
N SER A 122 10.20 22.47 18.37
CA SER A 122 10.79 21.43 17.49
C SER A 122 12.07 21.86 16.79
N ASN A 123 12.46 23.14 16.87
CA ASN A 123 13.62 23.67 16.14
C ASN A 123 14.97 23.33 16.77
N THR A 124 15.00 22.82 18.00
CA THR A 124 16.25 22.55 18.73
C THR A 124 16.10 21.30 19.57
N LEU A 125 16.59 20.21 19.01
CA LEU A 125 16.58 18.88 19.59
C LEU A 125 18.02 18.44 19.90
N PHE A 126 18.18 17.73 21.02
CA PHE A 126 19.46 17.17 21.43
C PHE A 126 19.36 15.66 21.49
N LEU A 127 20.31 14.96 20.87
CA LEU A 127 20.40 13.50 20.95
C LEU A 127 20.64 13.10 22.42
N GLN A 128 19.72 12.33 22.99
CA GLN A 128 19.79 11.86 24.37
C GLN A 128 20.15 10.37 24.45
N GLY A 129 19.88 9.60 23.41
CA GLY A 129 20.34 8.22 23.32
C GLY A 129 20.20 7.65 21.92
N TYR A 130 21.01 6.66 21.58
CA TYR A 130 20.89 5.94 20.31
C TYR A 130 21.34 4.48 20.42
N ILE A 131 20.88 3.69 19.46
CA ILE A 131 21.18 2.26 19.31
C ILE A 131 21.71 2.05 17.89
N PRO A 132 22.99 1.66 17.72
CA PRO A 132 23.61 1.50 16.39
C PRO A 132 23.32 0.14 15.73
N GLY A 133 22.53 -0.71 16.37
CA GLY A 133 22.15 -2.05 15.92
C GLY A 133 20.84 -2.37 16.58
N TRP A 134 20.75 -3.48 17.32
CA TRP A 134 19.53 -3.88 18.02
C TRP A 134 19.78 -4.17 19.50
N THR A 135 18.73 -4.13 20.31
CA THR A 135 18.71 -4.52 21.73
C THR A 135 17.51 -5.43 21.96
N ASN A 136 17.45 -6.22 23.03
CA ASN A 136 16.14 -6.73 23.46
C ASN A 136 15.35 -5.59 24.13
N VAL A 137 14.02 -5.74 24.14
CA VAL A 137 13.02 -4.81 24.74
C VAL A 137 13.44 -4.24 26.10
N THR A 138 14.05 -5.03 26.98
CA THR A 138 14.50 -4.60 28.33
C THR A 138 16.02 -4.68 28.53
N GLU A 139 16.80 -4.63 27.46
CA GLU A 139 18.27 -4.75 27.49
C GLU A 139 18.97 -3.39 27.59
N HIS A 140 18.70 -2.70 28.70
CA HIS A 140 19.07 -1.31 28.96
C HIS A 140 20.58 -1.00 29.00
N ASN A 141 21.45 -1.99 28.78
CA ASN A 141 22.90 -1.87 28.98
C ASN A 141 23.77 -2.55 27.90
N LYS A 142 23.20 -2.98 26.77
CA LYS A 142 23.98 -3.49 25.62
C LYS A 142 24.94 -2.44 25.03
N TYR A 143 24.43 -1.23 24.79
CA TYR A 143 25.19 -0.07 24.33
C TYR A 143 25.25 1.01 25.41
N PRO A 144 26.40 1.62 25.70
CA PRO A 144 26.50 2.78 26.59
C PRO A 144 25.62 3.96 26.14
N GLU A 145 25.49 4.16 24.82
CA GLU A 145 24.84 5.32 24.20
C GLU A 145 23.32 5.27 24.25
N GLN A 146 22.74 4.15 24.68
CA GLN A 146 21.29 4.02 24.82
C GLN A 146 20.75 4.77 26.04
N THR A 147 21.61 5.17 26.99
CA THR A 147 21.24 5.89 28.21
C THR A 147 21.69 7.34 28.15
N SER A 148 20.79 8.27 28.47
CA SER A 148 21.11 9.69 28.50
C SER A 148 21.98 10.08 29.69
N ASP A 149 22.60 11.26 29.59
CA ASP A 149 23.06 11.98 30.77
C ASP A 149 21.87 12.31 31.71
N THR A 150 22.18 12.74 32.94
CA THR A 150 21.16 13.25 33.85
C THR A 150 20.65 14.61 33.39
N LEU A 151 19.36 14.69 33.06
CA LEU A 151 18.68 15.89 32.59
C LEU A 151 17.88 16.52 33.72
N GLN A 152 17.78 17.86 33.74
CA GLN A 152 16.95 18.58 34.71
C GLN A 152 15.64 19.02 34.03
N LEU A 153 14.52 18.45 34.47
CA LEU A 153 13.18 18.83 33.99
C LEU A 153 12.37 19.48 35.11
N VAL A 154 11.36 20.26 34.73
CA VAL A 154 10.50 21.02 35.65
C VAL A 154 9.09 20.44 35.63
N ALA A 155 8.53 20.16 36.81
CA ALA A 155 7.19 19.62 36.95
C ALA A 155 6.15 20.47 36.19
N GLY A 156 5.33 19.80 35.39
CA GLY A 156 4.27 20.41 34.58
C GLY A 156 4.74 21.08 33.29
N ALA A 157 6.05 21.21 33.05
CA ALA A 157 6.58 21.67 31.77
C ALA A 157 6.52 20.56 30.70
N TYR A 158 6.40 20.98 29.44
CA TYR A 158 6.34 20.12 28.27
C TYR A 158 7.63 20.26 27.47
N TYR A 159 8.13 19.13 26.99
CA TYR A 159 9.37 19.02 26.24
C TYR A 159 9.09 18.29 24.93
N PHE A 160 9.35 18.91 23.79
CA PHE A 160 9.20 18.27 22.48
C PHE A 160 10.24 17.15 22.34
N PHE A 161 9.85 16.03 21.76
CA PHE A 161 10.74 14.88 21.54
C PHE A 161 10.51 14.24 20.18
N GLU A 162 11.54 13.55 19.69
CA GLU A 162 11.45 12.67 18.53
C GLU A 162 12.16 11.34 18.83
N MET A 163 11.59 10.25 18.34
CA MET A 163 12.21 8.92 18.31
C MET A 163 12.21 8.42 16.87
N HIS A 164 13.38 8.10 16.33
CA HIS A 164 13.56 7.65 14.95
C HIS A 164 14.02 6.20 14.97
N GLN A 165 13.46 5.37 14.09
CA GLN A 165 13.87 3.98 13.93
C GLN A 165 14.10 3.68 12.46
N ARG A 166 15.08 2.84 12.16
CA ARG A 166 15.18 2.16 10.87
C ARG A 166 15.37 0.67 11.10
N GLU A 167 14.34 -0.09 10.72
CA GLU A 167 14.23 -1.55 10.84
C GLU A 167 14.65 -2.26 9.56
N GLY A 168 15.67 -3.12 9.65
CA GLY A 168 16.15 -3.88 8.52
C GLY A 168 15.37 -5.15 8.34
N GLY A 169 15.51 -6.05 9.29
CA GLY A 169 14.62 -7.17 9.45
C GLY A 169 15.01 -7.99 10.66
N GLY A 170 14.05 -8.65 11.29
CA GLY A 170 14.31 -9.36 12.53
C GLY A 170 13.24 -9.10 13.58
N GLY A 171 13.65 -8.59 14.74
CA GLY A 171 12.72 -8.14 15.75
C GLY A 171 12.52 -6.64 15.60
N ASP A 172 11.37 -6.15 16.01
CA ASP A 172 11.04 -4.75 15.82
C ASP A 172 10.60 -4.19 17.16
N HIS A 173 11.20 -3.09 17.54
CA HIS A 173 10.63 -2.17 18.51
C HIS A 173 11.44 -0.89 18.55
N ILE A 174 10.82 0.15 19.09
CA ILE A 174 11.51 1.26 19.70
C ILE A 174 10.74 1.67 20.96
N GLN A 175 11.44 1.80 22.08
CA GLN A 175 10.81 2.10 23.36
C GLN A 175 11.66 3.06 24.19
N LEU A 176 10.99 4.01 24.83
CA LEU A 176 11.61 4.97 25.72
C LEU A 176 11.24 4.70 27.17
N TYR A 177 12.29 4.53 27.97
CA TYR A 177 12.24 4.40 29.41
C TYR A 177 12.83 5.63 30.08
N TRP A 178 12.48 5.81 31.35
CA TRP A 178 13.05 6.84 32.20
C TRP A 178 13.20 6.39 33.66
N LYS A 179 13.95 7.19 34.41
CA LYS A 179 13.88 7.28 35.87
C LYS A 179 13.56 8.72 36.23
N THR A 180 12.51 8.89 37.01
CA THR A 180 12.07 10.20 37.52
C THR A 180 12.90 10.60 38.75
N PRO A 181 12.82 11.86 39.23
CA PRO A 181 13.57 12.31 40.40
C PRO A 181 13.32 11.46 41.65
N SER A 182 12.07 11.06 41.90
CA SER A 182 11.68 10.17 43.00
C SER A 182 12.20 8.73 42.84
N ALA A 183 12.39 8.25 41.61
CA ALA A 183 12.85 6.90 41.28
C ALA A 183 14.30 6.87 40.75
N ILE A 184 15.07 7.95 40.90
CA ILE A 184 16.39 8.09 40.26
C ILE A 184 17.41 7.07 40.78
N ALA A 185 17.24 6.63 42.03
CA ALA A 185 18.07 5.61 42.67
C ALA A 185 17.58 4.18 42.42
N ASP A 186 16.42 3.99 41.79
CA ASP A 186 15.89 2.66 41.52
C ASP A 186 16.72 1.94 40.47
N THR A 187 16.75 0.61 40.57
CA THR A 187 17.43 -0.25 39.59
C THR A 187 16.55 -0.60 38.39
N VAL A 188 15.25 -0.33 38.48
CA VAL A 188 14.25 -0.69 37.46
C VAL A 188 13.91 0.52 36.60
N TRP A 189 13.94 0.34 35.28
CA TRP A 189 13.51 1.34 34.31
C TRP A 189 11.99 1.33 34.15
N GLN A 190 11.38 2.51 34.01
CA GLN A 190 9.95 2.64 33.78
C GLN A 190 9.70 3.13 32.36
N ILE A 191 8.75 2.54 31.63
CA ILE A 191 8.32 3.07 30.33
C ILE A 191 7.71 4.46 30.53
N VAL A 192 7.93 5.37 29.59
CA VAL A 192 7.23 6.66 29.57
C VAL A 192 5.79 6.42 29.11
N THR A 193 4.86 6.42 30.07
CA THR A 193 3.45 6.06 29.88
C THR A 193 2.61 7.20 29.29
N GLY A 194 1.43 6.84 28.77
CA GLY A 194 0.43 7.76 28.21
C GLY A 194 0.09 8.98 29.06
N GLU A 195 0.17 8.84 30.37
CA GLU A 195 -0.11 9.94 31.30
C GLU A 195 0.92 11.08 31.22
N HIS A 196 2.08 10.84 30.62
CA HIS A 196 3.18 11.79 30.49
C HIS A 196 3.44 12.24 29.07
N VAL A 197 2.62 11.83 28.10
CA VAL A 197 2.85 12.11 26.68
C VAL A 197 1.64 12.74 26.02
N TYR A 198 1.90 13.60 25.05
CA TYR A 198 0.88 14.42 24.39
C TYR A 198 1.18 14.53 22.89
N GLU A 199 0.12 14.51 22.10
CA GLU A 199 0.15 14.62 20.64
C GLU A 199 0.77 15.94 20.18
N ASP A 200 1.46 15.92 19.03
CA ASP A 200 1.89 17.13 18.33
C ASP A 200 0.92 17.53 17.23
N LEU A 201 0.19 18.63 17.46
CA LEU A 201 -0.78 19.20 16.52
C LEU A 201 -0.18 20.19 15.53
N CYS A 202 1.07 20.63 15.74
CA CYS A 202 1.74 21.57 14.86
C CYS A 202 2.51 20.88 13.74
N SER A 203 2.81 19.60 13.91
CA SER A 203 3.34 18.75 12.86
C SER A 203 2.32 18.53 11.75
N THR A 204 2.70 18.94 10.55
CA THR A 204 1.88 18.69 9.35
C THR A 204 2.23 17.31 8.80
N VAL A 205 1.24 16.43 8.79
CA VAL A 205 1.26 15.20 8.00
C VAL A 205 0.55 15.51 6.68
N CYS A 206 1.25 15.28 5.57
CA CYS A 206 0.72 15.45 4.24
C CYS A 206 -0.07 14.19 3.84
N PRO A 207 -1.16 14.33 3.05
CA PRO A 207 -1.82 13.17 2.49
C PRO A 207 -0.88 12.35 1.59
N PRO A 208 -1.04 11.02 1.52
CA PRO A 208 -0.20 10.16 0.70
C PRO A 208 -0.15 10.62 -0.76
N ALA A 209 1.02 10.51 -1.38
CA ALA A 209 1.19 10.84 -2.79
C ALA A 209 0.19 10.04 -3.67
N GLY A 210 -0.42 10.71 -4.66
CA GLY A 210 -1.45 10.11 -5.51
C GLY A 210 -2.89 10.22 -4.98
N THR A 211 -3.08 10.62 -3.72
CA THR A 211 -4.41 10.89 -3.16
C THR A 211 -5.08 12.03 -3.93
N PRO A 212 -6.34 11.90 -4.39
CA PRO A 212 -7.04 12.97 -5.09
C PRO A 212 -7.12 14.26 -4.26
N CYS A 213 -6.92 15.39 -4.92
CA CYS A 213 -7.05 16.71 -4.35
C CYS A 213 -7.59 17.69 -5.41
N ASN A 214 -7.66 18.98 -5.07
CA ASN A 214 -7.96 20.03 -6.03
C ASN A 214 -7.17 21.28 -5.64
N ASP A 215 -6.22 21.70 -6.48
CA ASP A 215 -5.39 22.90 -6.25
C ASP A 215 -6.08 24.18 -6.75
N ASN A 216 -7.29 24.05 -7.29
CA ASN A 216 -8.08 25.05 -8.01
C ASN A 216 -7.36 25.64 -9.24
N ASP A 217 -6.32 24.98 -9.75
CA ASP A 217 -5.72 25.34 -11.02
C ASP A 217 -6.52 24.74 -12.16
N SER A 218 -7.33 25.57 -12.82
CA SER A 218 -8.10 25.18 -14.01
C SER A 218 -7.24 24.70 -15.19
N LEU A 219 -5.91 24.89 -15.14
CA LEU A 219 -4.98 24.42 -16.16
C LEU A 219 -4.51 22.98 -15.93
N THR A 220 -4.84 22.37 -14.79
CA THR A 220 -4.52 20.98 -14.49
C THR A 220 -5.78 20.11 -14.38
N VAL A 221 -5.58 18.81 -14.54
CA VAL A 221 -6.59 17.76 -14.31
C VAL A 221 -5.97 16.65 -13.49
N ASN A 222 -6.82 15.84 -12.85
CA ASN A 222 -6.39 14.74 -11.98
C ASN A 222 -5.41 15.23 -10.92
N ASP A 223 -5.79 16.30 -10.20
CA ASP A 223 -4.94 16.85 -9.15
C ASP A 223 -4.78 15.81 -8.03
N GLN A 224 -3.52 15.57 -7.68
CA GLN A 224 -3.16 14.60 -6.66
C GLN A 224 -2.18 15.25 -5.70
N TRP A 225 -2.28 14.85 -4.43
CA TRP A 225 -1.28 15.16 -3.43
C TRP A 225 0.07 14.61 -3.89
N ASP A 226 1.11 15.41 -3.74
CA ASP A 226 2.47 15.11 -4.20
C ASP A 226 3.35 14.46 -3.12
N GLY A 227 2.77 14.12 -1.96
CA GLY A 227 3.54 13.61 -0.83
C GLY A 227 4.48 14.65 -0.21
N ASN A 228 4.29 15.94 -0.48
CA ASN A 228 5.02 17.06 0.11
C ASN A 228 4.08 18.22 0.46
N CYS A 229 2.82 17.89 0.78
CA CYS A 229 1.74 18.83 1.09
C CYS A 229 1.40 19.79 -0.07
N GLY A 230 1.85 19.49 -1.29
CA GLY A 230 1.40 20.13 -2.50
C GLY A 230 0.27 19.31 -3.13
N CYS A 231 -0.73 20.02 -3.64
CA CYS A 231 -1.71 19.44 -4.55
C CYS A 231 -1.27 19.85 -5.96
N THR A 232 -1.04 18.88 -6.84
CA THR A 232 -0.56 19.14 -8.21
C THR A 232 -1.24 18.23 -9.20
N GLY A 233 -1.90 18.79 -10.20
CA GLY A 233 -2.44 18.01 -11.31
C GLY A 233 -1.55 17.92 -12.52
N THR A 234 -2.01 17.08 -13.45
CA THR A 234 -1.42 16.93 -14.78
C THR A 234 -1.86 18.09 -15.65
N PRO A 235 -0.95 18.89 -16.23
CA PRO A 235 -1.33 20.01 -17.07
C PRO A 235 -2.15 19.56 -18.28
N THR A 236 -3.29 20.22 -18.50
CA THR A 236 -4.15 20.01 -19.68
C THR A 236 -3.44 20.36 -20.99
N THR A 237 -2.45 21.25 -20.92
CA THR A 237 -1.59 21.61 -22.05
C THR A 237 -0.13 21.58 -21.61
N LEU A 238 0.67 20.75 -22.27
CA LEU A 238 2.11 20.72 -22.07
C LEU A 238 2.78 21.86 -22.86
N PRO A 239 3.71 22.61 -22.27
CA PRO A 239 4.39 23.72 -22.94
C PRO A 239 5.33 23.27 -24.06
N PHE A 240 5.76 22.00 -24.03
CA PHE A 240 6.68 21.40 -24.98
C PHE A 240 6.19 20.02 -25.38
N SER A 241 6.36 19.66 -26.66
CA SER A 241 6.00 18.33 -27.18
C SER A 241 6.90 17.20 -26.65
N CYS A 242 8.04 17.54 -26.06
CA CYS A 242 9.01 16.58 -25.55
C CYS A 242 8.77 16.17 -24.09
N ILE A 243 7.77 16.76 -23.42
CA ILE A 243 7.38 16.36 -22.07
C ILE A 243 6.54 15.09 -22.18
N GLY A 244 7.00 14.02 -21.54
CA GLY A 244 6.35 12.73 -21.51
C GLY A 244 5.62 12.42 -20.21
N GLN A 245 5.58 11.14 -19.87
CA GLN A 245 4.92 10.63 -18.67
C GLN A 245 5.56 11.19 -17.39
N ARG A 246 4.72 11.62 -16.44
CA ARG A 246 5.09 12.01 -15.07
C ARG A 246 5.52 10.78 -14.26
N GLY A 247 6.47 10.91 -13.32
CA GLY A 247 6.85 9.80 -12.43
C GLY A 247 7.77 8.76 -13.07
N SER A 248 8.24 9.03 -14.29
CA SER A 248 9.04 8.12 -15.09
C SER A 248 10.22 8.87 -15.70
N LEU A 249 11.42 8.36 -15.47
CA LEU A 249 12.65 8.83 -16.09
C LEU A 249 13.28 7.70 -16.86
N MET A 250 13.74 7.97 -18.07
CA MET A 250 14.53 7.01 -18.82
C MET A 250 16.01 7.25 -18.50
N ALA A 251 16.66 6.26 -17.89
CA ALA A 251 18.12 6.23 -17.77
C ALA A 251 18.72 5.39 -18.88
N LEU A 252 19.67 5.99 -19.61
CA LEU A 252 20.38 5.36 -20.72
C LEU A 252 21.80 5.03 -20.28
N TYR A 253 22.17 3.76 -20.41
CA TYR A 253 23.46 3.25 -19.97
C TYR A 253 24.37 2.92 -21.16
N TYR A 254 25.64 3.25 -21.01
CA TYR A 254 26.68 3.10 -21.99
C TYR A 254 27.82 2.25 -21.40
N ASP A 255 27.72 0.94 -21.54
CA ASP A 255 28.58 -0.05 -20.89
C ASP A 255 29.99 -0.09 -21.52
N THR A 256 30.97 -0.77 -20.94
CA THR A 256 32.32 -0.94 -21.53
C THR A 256 33.06 0.37 -21.90
N ILE A 257 32.72 1.48 -21.24
CA ILE A 257 33.43 2.76 -21.36
C ILE A 257 34.43 2.85 -20.20
N SER A 258 35.71 2.71 -20.50
CA SER A 258 36.79 2.90 -19.53
C SER A 258 37.02 4.38 -19.20
N GLY A 259 37.53 4.65 -18.00
CA GLY A 259 37.79 5.96 -17.42
C GLY A 259 36.74 6.35 -16.39
N SER A 260 37.15 6.99 -15.30
CA SER A 260 36.24 7.47 -14.25
C SER A 260 35.57 8.80 -14.58
N PHE A 261 35.93 9.43 -15.71
CA PHE A 261 35.40 10.73 -16.09
C PHE A 261 34.37 10.67 -17.23
N VAL A 262 33.30 11.45 -17.13
CA VAL A 262 32.25 11.73 -18.13
C VAL A 262 32.86 12.17 -19.46
N SER A 263 34.04 12.81 -19.47
CA SER A 263 34.76 13.10 -20.71
C SER A 263 35.02 11.84 -21.57
N SER A 264 35.22 10.69 -20.92
CA SER A 264 35.41 9.39 -21.59
C SER A 264 34.12 8.89 -22.21
N MET A 265 32.99 9.15 -21.55
CA MET A 265 31.65 8.89 -22.09
C MET A 265 31.36 9.79 -23.30
N TYR A 266 31.65 11.09 -23.21
CA TYR A 266 31.49 12.02 -24.34
C TYR A 266 32.37 11.69 -25.55
N ALA A 267 33.54 11.08 -25.32
CA ALA A 267 34.44 10.66 -26.38
C ALA A 267 34.07 9.28 -26.99
N ALA A 268 33.18 8.51 -26.34
CA ALA A 268 32.79 7.20 -26.82
C ALA A 268 31.96 7.32 -28.10
N ALA A 269 32.31 6.55 -29.13
CA ALA A 269 31.65 6.62 -30.45
C ALA A 269 30.14 6.35 -30.41
N LYS A 270 29.67 5.65 -29.37
CA LYS A 270 28.27 5.32 -29.16
C LYS A 270 27.48 6.40 -28.41
N TYR A 271 28.14 7.33 -27.74
CA TYR A 271 27.47 8.43 -27.06
C TYR A 271 27.16 9.58 -28.04
N PRO A 272 25.98 10.23 -27.95
CA PRO A 272 24.85 9.96 -27.07
C PRO A 272 23.76 9.08 -27.72
N LEU A 273 24.01 8.52 -28.90
CA LEU A 273 22.93 8.00 -29.75
C LEU A 273 22.72 6.48 -29.67
N SER A 274 23.63 5.75 -29.04
CA SER A 274 23.63 4.28 -29.04
C SER A 274 23.94 3.69 -27.65
N PRO A 275 23.08 3.91 -26.64
CA PRO A 275 23.17 3.24 -25.35
C PRO A 275 23.04 1.72 -25.49
N ASP A 276 23.62 0.94 -24.58
CA ASP A 276 23.54 -0.53 -24.63
C ASP A 276 22.31 -1.06 -23.91
N ARG A 277 21.88 -0.35 -22.85
CA ARG A 277 20.71 -0.71 -22.05
C ARG A 277 20.02 0.55 -21.52
N ALA A 278 18.78 0.39 -21.09
CA ALA A 278 17.99 1.46 -20.53
C ALA A 278 17.06 0.95 -19.42
N GLU A 279 16.73 1.79 -18.45
CA GLU A 279 15.78 1.47 -17.40
C GLU A 279 14.88 2.66 -17.05
N ILE A 280 13.72 2.36 -16.45
CA ILE A 280 12.80 3.37 -15.97
C ILE A 280 13.05 3.60 -14.48
N LEU A 281 13.43 4.82 -14.13
CA LEU A 281 13.60 5.24 -12.74
C LEU A 281 12.38 6.01 -12.25
N HIS A 282 12.05 5.78 -10.98
CA HIS A 282 10.97 6.47 -10.26
C HIS A 282 11.48 7.60 -9.36
N ASN A 283 12.80 7.69 -9.15
CA ASN A 283 13.51 8.78 -8.48
C ASN A 283 14.73 9.14 -9.32
N LEU A 284 15.31 10.33 -9.13
CA LEU A 284 16.56 10.70 -9.81
C LEU A 284 17.78 10.10 -9.08
N SER A 285 17.77 8.78 -8.95
CA SER A 285 18.79 7.95 -8.31
C SER A 285 18.81 6.56 -8.97
N GLY A 286 19.96 5.91 -9.03
CA GLY A 286 20.10 4.57 -9.59
C GLY A 286 21.56 4.09 -9.59
N PRO A 287 21.87 2.98 -10.28
CA PRO A 287 20.95 2.10 -11.02
C PRO A 287 19.98 1.34 -10.11
N LEU A 288 18.95 0.71 -10.67
CA LEU A 288 18.06 -0.19 -9.91
C LEU A 288 18.71 -1.53 -9.55
N THR A 289 19.74 -1.90 -10.31
CA THR A 289 20.54 -3.11 -10.10
C THR A 289 22.01 -2.75 -10.07
N ASP A 290 22.64 -3.04 -8.95
CA ASP A 290 24.08 -2.93 -8.77
C ASP A 290 24.73 -4.22 -9.27
N ASN A 291 25.82 -4.13 -10.03
CA ASN A 291 26.81 -5.16 -10.45
C ASN A 291 27.43 -4.85 -11.82
N TYR A 292 27.63 -3.58 -12.19
CA TYR A 292 28.15 -3.16 -13.50
C TYR A 292 29.36 -2.24 -13.36
N ASP A 293 30.53 -2.67 -13.80
CA ASP A 293 31.69 -1.76 -13.89
C ASP A 293 31.80 -1.09 -15.26
N ALA A 294 32.54 0.03 -15.31
CA ALA A 294 32.96 0.69 -16.54
C ALA A 294 31.81 1.08 -17.47
N PHE A 295 30.80 1.76 -16.93
CA PHE A 295 29.67 2.29 -17.70
C PHE A 295 29.54 3.82 -17.53
N GLY A 296 28.69 4.43 -18.34
CA GLY A 296 28.23 5.79 -18.12
C GLY A 296 26.71 5.85 -18.25
N THR A 297 26.09 6.83 -17.60
CA THR A 297 24.65 6.99 -17.53
C THR A 297 24.25 8.37 -18.01
N ARG A 298 23.15 8.45 -18.76
CA ARG A 298 22.53 9.72 -19.14
C ARG A 298 21.04 9.66 -18.85
N ILE A 299 20.56 10.66 -18.13
CA ILE A 299 19.13 10.83 -17.82
C ILE A 299 18.72 12.22 -18.28
N ARG A 300 17.60 12.30 -19.01
CA ARG A 300 16.95 13.55 -19.38
C ARG A 300 15.50 13.57 -18.98
N GLY A 301 15.04 14.73 -18.53
CA GLY A 301 13.65 14.94 -18.16
C GLY A 301 13.29 16.40 -18.06
N TYR A 302 12.12 16.64 -17.50
CA TYR A 302 11.67 17.96 -17.08
C TYR A 302 11.26 17.93 -15.61
N LEU A 303 11.82 18.84 -14.82
CA LEU A 303 11.39 19.13 -13.47
C LEU A 303 10.23 20.12 -13.52
N ARG A 304 9.07 19.72 -12.97
CA ARG A 304 7.96 20.65 -12.71
C ARG A 304 8.03 21.10 -11.26
N ALA A 305 8.39 22.36 -11.02
CA ALA A 305 8.57 22.86 -9.66
C ALA A 305 7.23 22.85 -8.89
N PRO A 306 7.13 22.19 -7.72
CA PRO A 306 5.88 22.12 -6.97
C PRO A 306 5.52 23.40 -6.23
N ALA A 307 6.50 24.25 -5.92
CA ALA A 307 6.29 25.53 -5.25
C ALA A 307 7.20 26.61 -5.83
N THR A 308 6.76 27.86 -5.70
CA THR A 308 7.62 29.01 -6.04
C THR A 308 8.55 29.26 -4.86
N GLY A 309 9.85 29.29 -5.10
CA GLY A 309 10.82 29.62 -4.08
C GLY A 309 12.22 29.11 -4.36
N LYS A 310 13.01 29.01 -3.30
CA LYS A 310 14.42 28.64 -3.34
C LYS A 310 14.61 27.14 -3.29
N TYR A 311 15.30 26.63 -4.29
CA TYR A 311 15.76 25.26 -4.39
C TYR A 311 17.28 25.23 -4.30
N ILE A 312 17.81 24.18 -3.70
CA ILE A 312 19.24 23.87 -3.71
C ILE A 312 19.34 22.39 -4.09
N PHE A 313 20.24 22.05 -5.00
CA PHE A 313 20.45 20.69 -5.47
C PHE A 313 21.79 20.16 -4.98
N ASN A 314 21.88 18.85 -4.80
CA ASN A 314 23.14 18.17 -4.48
C ASN A 314 23.29 16.89 -5.30
N VAL A 315 24.53 16.50 -5.61
CA VAL A 315 24.84 15.21 -6.27
C VAL A 315 25.85 14.40 -5.46
N THR A 316 25.65 13.09 -5.45
CA THR A 316 26.61 12.08 -4.98
C THR A 316 26.64 10.93 -5.99
N GLY A 317 27.72 10.16 -5.99
CA GLY A 317 27.80 8.90 -6.70
C GLY A 317 29.22 8.39 -6.84
N ASP A 318 29.32 7.21 -7.43
CA ASP A 318 30.56 6.53 -7.74
C ASP A 318 30.64 6.29 -9.26
N ASN A 319 31.49 6.97 -10.04
CA ASN A 319 32.52 7.94 -9.68
C ASN A 319 32.08 9.39 -9.93
N GLU A 320 31.94 9.82 -11.19
CA GLU A 320 31.68 11.23 -11.53
C GLU A 320 30.19 11.44 -11.81
N VAL A 321 29.58 12.46 -11.21
CA VAL A 321 28.18 12.85 -11.45
C VAL A 321 28.13 14.35 -11.78
N ARG A 322 27.39 14.72 -12.83
CA ARG A 322 27.12 16.11 -13.20
C ARG A 322 25.62 16.31 -13.39
N LEU A 323 25.11 17.40 -12.82
CA LEU A 323 23.72 17.81 -12.92
C LEU A 323 23.61 19.14 -13.64
N MET A 324 22.77 19.15 -14.67
CA MET A 324 22.45 20.32 -15.46
C MET A 324 20.97 20.66 -15.32
N LEU A 325 20.65 21.95 -15.22
CA LEU A 325 19.29 22.46 -15.13
C LEU A 325 19.15 23.68 -16.05
N SER A 326 18.03 23.80 -16.73
CA SER A 326 17.73 25.01 -17.49
C SER A 326 17.42 26.19 -16.55
N PRO A 327 17.89 27.42 -16.82
CA PRO A 327 17.67 28.59 -15.96
C PRO A 327 16.22 29.11 -15.99
N ASN A 328 15.41 28.65 -16.95
CA ASN A 328 14.01 29.01 -17.11
C ASN A 328 13.27 27.93 -17.91
N GLN A 329 11.98 28.13 -18.15
CA GLN A 329 11.14 27.20 -18.89
C GLN A 329 11.57 27.06 -20.35
N THR A 330 12.37 26.04 -20.65
CA THR A 330 12.91 25.74 -22.00
C THR A 330 12.98 24.24 -22.27
N THR A 331 13.30 23.88 -23.52
CA THR A 331 13.54 22.49 -23.96
C THR A 331 14.99 22.04 -23.86
N THR A 332 15.91 22.91 -23.41
CA THR A 332 17.35 22.67 -23.45
C THR A 332 18.01 22.99 -22.12
N VAL A 333 18.85 22.10 -21.63
CA VAL A 333 19.74 22.39 -20.50
C VAL A 333 20.81 23.38 -20.93
N ALA A 334 21.11 24.37 -20.08
CA ALA A 334 22.07 25.43 -20.38
C ALA A 334 23.17 25.56 -19.33
N ASP A 335 22.89 25.20 -18.06
CA ASP A 335 23.80 25.42 -16.94
C ASP A 335 24.07 24.10 -16.21
N GLU A 336 25.35 23.81 -15.96
CA GLU A 336 25.77 22.85 -14.93
C GLU A 336 25.61 23.52 -13.56
N ILE A 337 24.86 22.89 -12.67
CA ILE A 337 24.50 23.47 -11.37
C ILE A 337 25.14 22.76 -10.20
N ALA A 338 25.53 21.48 -10.34
CA ALA A 338 26.17 20.68 -9.30
C ALA A 338 26.97 19.54 -9.95
N TRP A 339 28.15 19.23 -9.40
CA TRP A 339 29.01 18.19 -9.93
C TRP A 339 29.98 17.63 -8.88
N ASN A 340 30.40 16.41 -9.13
CA ASN A 340 31.36 15.66 -8.34
C ASN A 340 32.30 14.92 -9.29
N ASP A 341 33.61 15.17 -9.22
CA ASP A 341 34.61 14.62 -10.15
C ASP A 341 35.19 13.24 -9.71
N GLY A 342 34.63 12.58 -8.69
CA GLY A 342 35.07 11.24 -8.26
C GLY A 342 34.23 10.65 -7.14
N TYR A 343 34.55 9.45 -6.64
CA TYR A 343 33.74 8.75 -5.64
C TYR A 343 33.33 9.61 -4.41
N THR A 344 32.05 9.54 -4.07
CA THR A 344 31.47 9.94 -2.78
C THR A 344 30.54 8.83 -2.29
N ASP A 345 30.49 8.59 -0.97
CA ASP A 345 29.42 7.75 -0.40
C ASP A 345 28.02 8.30 -0.75
N ASP A 346 27.01 7.43 -0.82
CA ASP A 346 25.62 7.73 -1.24
C ASP A 346 25.06 9.04 -0.65
N TYR A 347 25.36 9.32 0.62
CA TYR A 347 24.81 10.45 1.38
C TYR A 347 25.89 11.46 1.84
N ASP A 348 27.12 11.39 1.31
CA ASP A 348 28.19 12.35 1.64
C ASP A 348 28.07 13.63 0.79
N HIS A 349 27.16 14.52 1.18
CA HIS A 349 26.87 15.76 0.47
C HIS A 349 27.96 16.85 0.57
N TYR A 350 28.97 16.66 1.43
CA TYR A 350 29.88 17.73 1.83
C TYR A 350 31.35 17.40 1.57
N ASN A 351 31.63 16.32 0.83
CA ASN A 351 32.99 15.94 0.44
C ASN A 351 33.67 17.07 -0.34
N THR A 352 32.96 17.61 -1.34
CA THR A 352 33.42 18.74 -2.15
C THR A 352 32.33 19.81 -2.30
N PRO A 353 32.67 21.11 -2.26
CA PRO A 353 31.67 22.18 -2.38
C PRO A 353 30.89 22.17 -3.70
N SER A 354 31.48 21.63 -4.77
CA SER A 354 30.87 21.54 -6.10
C SER A 354 29.66 20.60 -6.17
N GLN A 355 29.55 19.67 -5.21
CA GLN A 355 28.39 18.78 -5.14
C GLN A 355 27.09 19.54 -4.94
N THR A 356 27.14 20.76 -4.38
CA THR A 356 25.96 21.54 -4.02
C THR A 356 25.82 22.76 -4.91
N SER A 357 24.64 22.96 -5.47
CA SER A 357 24.34 24.14 -6.29
C SER A 357 24.26 25.42 -5.46
N ASP A 358 24.36 26.57 -6.13
CA ASP A 358 23.81 27.82 -5.59
C ASP A 358 22.29 27.67 -5.34
N SER A 359 21.71 28.62 -4.59
CA SER A 359 20.25 28.69 -4.46
C SER A 359 19.63 29.18 -5.77
N ILE A 360 18.74 28.37 -6.33
CA ILE A 360 18.02 28.62 -7.58
C ILE A 360 16.57 28.97 -7.27
N ASP A 361 16.08 30.08 -7.81
CA ASP A 361 14.67 30.48 -7.68
C ASP A 361 13.85 29.81 -8.79
N LEU A 362 12.96 28.89 -8.42
CA LEU A 362 12.01 28.23 -9.34
C LEU A 362 10.60 28.74 -9.10
N VAL A 363 9.75 28.65 -10.13
CA VAL A 363 8.36 29.10 -10.13
C VAL A 363 7.44 27.88 -10.20
N ALA A 364 6.47 27.81 -9.28
CA ALA A 364 5.49 26.73 -9.22
C ALA A 364 4.84 26.47 -10.59
N GLY A 365 4.72 25.19 -10.94
CA GLY A 365 4.06 24.74 -12.17
C GLY A 365 4.90 24.88 -13.45
N GLN A 366 6.03 25.60 -13.43
CA GLN A 366 6.92 25.70 -14.59
C GLN A 366 7.76 24.45 -14.77
N PHE A 367 8.05 24.12 -16.05
CA PHE A 367 8.88 23.00 -16.45
C PHE A 367 10.30 23.45 -16.76
N TYR A 368 11.28 22.86 -16.11
CA TYR A 368 12.70 23.11 -16.31
C TYR A 368 13.34 21.85 -16.89
N ALA A 369 14.03 21.95 -18.03
CA ALA A 369 14.80 20.81 -18.55
C ALA A 369 15.90 20.45 -17.56
N ILE A 370 16.01 19.17 -17.24
CA ILE A 370 17.00 18.61 -16.31
C ILE A 370 17.75 17.47 -17.01
N GLU A 371 19.07 17.42 -16.82
CA GLU A 371 19.91 16.35 -17.33
C GLU A 371 20.92 15.95 -16.27
N MET A 372 21.07 14.65 -16.06
CA MET A 372 22.13 14.08 -15.23
C MET A 372 23.00 13.19 -16.11
N VAL A 373 24.31 13.35 -16.00
CA VAL A 373 25.28 12.43 -16.58
C VAL A 373 26.18 11.89 -15.48
N HIS A 374 26.44 10.60 -15.56
CA HIS A 374 27.25 9.87 -14.58
C HIS A 374 28.25 8.97 -15.28
N LYS A 375 29.41 8.78 -14.67
CA LYS A 375 30.43 7.85 -15.13
C LYS A 375 30.91 7.00 -13.98
N GLU A 376 30.89 5.69 -14.21
CA GLU A 376 31.44 4.73 -13.27
C GLU A 376 32.51 3.81 -13.86
N GLN A 377 33.59 3.55 -13.12
CA GLN A 377 34.71 2.71 -13.53
C GLN A 377 34.80 1.39 -12.77
N SER A 378 34.75 1.41 -11.45
CA SER A 378 34.81 0.24 -10.57
C SER A 378 34.50 0.63 -9.13
N GLY A 379 33.62 -0.09 -8.45
CA GLY A 379 33.26 0.26 -7.07
C GLY A 379 31.79 0.06 -6.79
N GLY A 380 31.19 1.06 -6.13
CA GLY A 380 29.74 1.22 -6.13
C GLY A 380 29.28 1.69 -7.50
N ASP A 381 28.03 1.40 -7.84
CA ASP A 381 27.48 1.76 -9.15
C ASP A 381 26.58 3.01 -9.08
N ASP A 382 26.44 3.59 -7.90
CA ASP A 382 25.35 4.48 -7.54
C ASP A 382 25.55 5.92 -8.02
N PHE A 383 24.42 6.58 -8.23
CA PHE A 383 24.32 8.03 -8.35
C PHE A 383 23.02 8.50 -7.71
N TYR A 384 23.06 9.69 -7.13
CA TYR A 384 21.89 10.33 -6.55
C TYR A 384 21.86 11.82 -6.86
N VAL A 385 20.65 12.32 -7.08
CA VAL A 385 20.37 13.75 -7.06
C VAL A 385 19.44 14.05 -5.91
N PHE A 386 19.87 14.95 -5.04
CA PHE A 386 19.10 15.43 -3.91
C PHE A 386 18.68 16.87 -4.10
N TRP A 387 17.69 17.28 -3.32
CA TRP A 387 17.27 18.68 -3.26
C TRP A 387 16.82 19.10 -1.86
N LYS A 388 16.85 20.41 -1.65
CA LYS A 388 16.11 21.12 -0.61
C LYS A 388 15.09 22.02 -1.28
N THR A 389 13.86 21.96 -0.80
CA THR A 389 12.73 22.69 -1.39
C THR A 389 12.14 23.68 -0.37
N PRO A 390 11.35 24.66 -0.83
CA PRO A 390 10.57 25.52 0.06
C PRO A 390 9.46 24.79 0.83
N LEU A 391 9.11 23.57 0.43
CA LEU A 391 8.04 22.78 1.04
C LEU A 391 8.54 21.89 2.19
N ALA A 392 9.82 21.46 2.13
CA ALA A 392 10.42 20.62 3.15
C ALA A 392 10.42 21.31 4.52
N ARG A 393 10.01 20.58 5.57
CA ARG A 393 10.00 21.06 6.97
C ARG A 393 11.22 20.68 7.77
N ASP A 394 12.12 19.90 7.20
CA ASP A 394 13.42 19.62 7.79
C ASP A 394 14.54 20.33 7.02
N THR A 395 15.77 20.13 7.49
CA THR A 395 16.97 20.65 6.83
C THR A 395 17.74 19.55 6.10
N ASN A 396 17.16 18.36 5.96
CA ASN A 396 17.82 17.21 5.36
C ASN A 396 17.83 17.34 3.84
N TRP A 397 18.67 16.55 3.20
CA TRP A 397 18.65 16.36 1.77
C TRP A 397 17.68 15.25 1.46
N HIS A 398 16.79 15.44 0.50
CA HIS A 398 15.87 14.40 0.07
C HIS A 398 16.21 14.02 -1.36
N VAL A 399 16.16 12.72 -1.67
CA VAL A 399 16.30 12.26 -3.06
C VAL A 399 15.23 12.96 -3.89
N LEU A 400 15.59 13.42 -5.08
CA LEU A 400 14.66 14.11 -5.95
C LEU A 400 13.64 13.11 -6.51
N ASP A 401 12.41 13.23 -6.03
CA ASP A 401 11.31 12.32 -6.31
C ASP A 401 10.82 12.41 -7.76
N GLY A 402 10.57 11.26 -8.39
CA GLY A 402 10.10 11.23 -9.78
C GLY A 402 8.71 11.81 -9.99
N SER A 403 7.88 11.95 -8.95
CA SER A 403 6.57 12.61 -9.03
C SER A 403 6.67 14.09 -9.45
N PHE A 404 7.84 14.72 -9.31
CA PHE A 404 8.12 16.07 -9.83
C PHE A 404 8.79 16.07 -11.20
N LEU A 405 9.08 14.88 -11.73
CA LEU A 405 9.80 14.70 -12.97
C LEU A 405 8.91 14.12 -14.07
N TYR A 406 9.21 14.54 -15.29
CA TYR A 406 8.56 14.07 -16.50
C TYR A 406 9.61 13.53 -17.47
N ARG A 407 9.31 12.38 -18.06
CA ARG A 407 10.18 11.73 -19.05
C ARG A 407 10.47 12.67 -20.21
N TYR A 408 11.71 12.67 -20.70
CA TYR A 408 12.03 13.31 -21.97
C TYR A 408 11.63 12.39 -23.14
N GLN A 409 10.61 12.77 -23.92
CA GLN A 409 10.07 11.95 -25.02
C GLN A 409 10.71 12.22 -26.39
N CYS A 410 11.53 13.26 -26.52
CA CYS A 410 12.26 13.54 -27.76
C CYS A 410 13.66 12.92 -27.76
N GLU A 411 13.83 11.79 -27.06
CA GLU A 411 15.09 11.07 -27.00
C GLU A 411 15.46 10.59 -28.40
N LEU A 412 16.67 10.95 -28.86
CA LEU A 412 17.20 10.53 -30.16
C LEU A 412 18.11 9.32 -30.00
N ALA A 413 18.49 9.01 -28.76
CA ALA A 413 19.24 7.82 -28.44
C ALA A 413 18.42 6.56 -28.70
N CYS A 414 19.12 5.56 -29.19
CA CYS A 414 18.60 4.36 -29.80
C CYS A 414 19.28 3.18 -29.14
N LEU A 415 18.54 2.26 -28.53
CA LEU A 415 19.16 0.98 -28.23
C LEU A 415 19.53 0.28 -29.57
N PRO A 416 20.61 -0.51 -29.61
CA PRO A 416 21.03 -1.22 -30.82
C PRO A 416 19.87 -1.91 -31.52
N ALA A 417 19.89 -1.88 -32.85
CA ALA A 417 18.85 -2.55 -33.62
C ALA A 417 18.79 -4.03 -33.25
N GLY A 418 17.60 -4.52 -32.86
CA GLY A 418 17.42 -5.87 -32.32
C GLY A 418 17.41 -5.97 -30.79
N THR A 419 17.64 -4.89 -30.04
CA THR A 419 17.47 -4.88 -28.58
C THR A 419 15.98 -5.01 -28.23
N PRO A 420 15.58 -5.98 -27.38
CA PRO A 420 14.18 -6.15 -26.97
C PRO A 420 13.61 -4.89 -26.32
N CYS A 421 12.37 -4.59 -26.66
CA CYS A 421 11.58 -3.48 -26.12
C CYS A 421 10.10 -3.87 -26.11
N ASN A 422 9.23 -2.95 -25.67
CA ASN A 422 7.79 -3.08 -25.78
C ASN A 422 7.24 -1.71 -26.20
N ASP A 423 6.60 -1.62 -27.37
CA ASP A 423 6.05 -0.36 -27.90
C ASP A 423 4.61 -0.09 -27.44
N GLY A 424 4.03 -1.02 -26.69
CA GLY A 424 2.66 -0.97 -26.18
C GLY A 424 1.59 -1.25 -27.24
N ASP A 425 1.99 -1.55 -28.48
CA ASP A 425 1.06 -1.96 -29.53
C ASP A 425 0.76 -3.46 -29.39
N ALA A 426 -0.45 -3.76 -28.92
CA ALA A 426 -0.92 -5.14 -28.79
C ALA A 426 -0.96 -5.90 -30.14
N ASN A 427 -0.77 -5.23 -31.28
CA ASN A 427 -0.77 -5.80 -32.63
C ASN A 427 0.63 -6.09 -33.20
N THR A 428 1.67 -5.99 -32.37
CA THR A 428 3.01 -6.39 -32.73
C THR A 428 3.66 -7.26 -31.63
N PHE A 429 4.64 -8.09 -31.99
CA PHE A 429 5.40 -8.91 -31.02
C PHE A 429 6.90 -8.87 -31.31
N ASN A 430 7.72 -9.40 -30.38
CA ASN A 430 9.19 -9.33 -30.42
C ASN A 430 9.64 -7.90 -30.74
N ASP A 431 9.05 -6.95 -30.03
CA ASP A 431 9.38 -5.56 -30.27
C ASP A 431 10.85 -5.39 -29.99
N VAL A 432 11.51 -4.87 -31.02
CA VAL A 432 12.91 -4.53 -30.95
C VAL A 432 13.05 -3.13 -31.49
N TYR A 433 14.05 -2.42 -30.99
CA TYR A 433 14.42 -1.17 -31.63
C TYR A 433 14.88 -1.44 -33.06
N ASP A 434 14.35 -0.68 -34.01
CA ASP A 434 14.78 -0.69 -35.40
C ASP A 434 15.96 0.28 -35.64
N ALA A 435 16.43 0.39 -36.88
CA ALA A 435 17.51 1.31 -37.24
C ALA A 435 17.12 2.80 -37.13
N ASN A 436 15.84 3.10 -36.91
CA ASN A 436 15.28 4.44 -36.74
C ASN A 436 14.85 4.72 -35.30
N CYS A 437 15.21 3.86 -34.33
CA CYS A 437 14.93 4.04 -32.90
C CYS A 437 13.45 3.97 -32.56
N THR A 438 12.67 3.36 -33.44
CA THR A 438 11.30 3.02 -33.15
C THR A 438 11.31 1.63 -32.54
N CYS A 439 10.76 1.51 -31.33
CA CYS A 439 10.39 0.19 -30.85
C CYS A 439 9.26 -0.27 -31.77
N THR A 440 9.53 -1.29 -32.57
CA THR A 440 8.55 -1.83 -33.51
C THR A 440 8.57 -3.33 -33.34
N GLY A 441 7.43 -3.91 -33.03
CA GLY A 441 7.27 -5.34 -33.19
C GLY A 441 7.12 -5.76 -34.63
N THR A 442 7.26 -7.06 -34.83
CA THR A 442 6.85 -7.69 -36.08
C THR A 442 5.33 -7.58 -36.15
N PRO A 443 4.76 -6.92 -37.19
CA PRO A 443 3.32 -6.85 -37.35
C PRO A 443 2.78 -8.25 -37.48
N CYS A 444 1.74 -8.51 -36.73
CA CYS A 444 1.04 -9.77 -36.84
C CYS A 444 0.40 -9.93 -38.23
N ALA A 445 0.39 -11.16 -38.75
CA ALA A 445 -0.19 -11.45 -40.07
C ALA A 445 -1.72 -11.23 -40.12
N ASP A 446 -2.34 -11.03 -38.95
CA ASP A 446 -3.76 -10.74 -38.73
C ASP A 446 -3.87 -9.55 -37.73
N PRO A 447 -4.75 -8.54 -37.96
CA PRO A 447 -4.98 -7.38 -37.10
C PRO A 447 -5.34 -7.61 -35.61
N GLN A 448 -5.38 -8.85 -35.12
CA GLN A 448 -5.59 -9.20 -33.70
C GLN A 448 -4.35 -9.79 -33.00
N CYS A 449 -3.22 -9.86 -33.70
CA CYS A 449 -2.03 -10.53 -33.19
C CYS A 449 -2.11 -12.02 -32.84
N SER A 450 -2.99 -12.74 -33.52
CA SER A 450 -3.21 -14.18 -33.33
C SER A 450 -2.06 -15.09 -33.80
N ASN A 451 -1.04 -14.58 -34.52
CA ASN A 451 0.04 -15.41 -35.07
C ASN A 451 1.37 -14.69 -35.28
N ALA A 452 2.27 -14.75 -34.30
CA ALA A 452 3.62 -15.33 -34.43
C ALA A 452 4.34 -15.16 -33.08
N LEU A 453 4.94 -16.21 -32.52
CA LEU A 453 6.30 -16.65 -32.82
C LEU A 453 6.56 -18.07 -32.37
N GLY A 454 7.35 -18.78 -33.17
CA GLY A 454 7.98 -20.03 -32.79
C GLY A 454 8.94 -19.87 -31.61
N TYR A 455 8.40 -19.93 -30.40
CA TYR A 455 8.94 -20.81 -29.36
C TYR A 455 9.34 -22.16 -30.00
N THR A 456 10.33 -22.89 -29.48
CA THR A 456 10.27 -24.36 -29.65
C THR A 456 9.18 -24.85 -28.71
N ALA A 457 7.95 -24.49 -29.03
CA ALA A 457 6.76 -25.00 -28.42
C ALA A 457 6.69 -26.46 -28.86
N TYR A 458 6.42 -27.34 -27.90
CA TYR A 458 5.70 -28.55 -28.26
C TYR A 458 4.43 -28.09 -28.97
N GLU A 459 4.20 -28.55 -30.20
CA GLU A 459 3.05 -28.24 -31.08
C GLU A 459 1.98 -27.37 -30.39
N PRO A 460 2.11 -26.04 -30.46
CA PRO A 460 1.06 -25.14 -29.99
C PRO A 460 -0.12 -25.30 -30.94
N CYS A 461 -1.31 -25.34 -30.35
CA CYS A 461 -2.53 -25.68 -31.04
C CYS A 461 -2.98 -24.48 -31.86
N ASP A 462 -3.23 -24.72 -33.14
CA ASP A 462 -3.61 -23.77 -34.19
C ASP A 462 -4.61 -22.69 -33.73
N GLU A 463 -4.09 -21.53 -33.32
CA GLU A 463 -4.82 -20.40 -32.73
C GLU A 463 -5.74 -19.68 -33.73
N ASN A 464 -5.68 -20.04 -35.03
CA ASN A 464 -6.59 -19.50 -36.05
C ASN A 464 -7.99 -20.13 -36.06
N THR A 465 -8.27 -21.02 -35.12
CA THR A 465 -9.50 -21.81 -35.16
C THR A 465 -10.31 -21.77 -33.88
N GLY A 466 -9.82 -21.08 -32.83
CA GLY A 466 -10.42 -21.11 -31.50
C GLY A 466 -10.43 -22.52 -30.89
N ASN A 467 -9.58 -23.44 -31.36
CA ASN A 467 -9.62 -24.85 -30.99
C ASN A 467 -8.55 -25.23 -29.97
N HIS A 468 -8.91 -26.07 -28.99
CA HIS A 468 -7.98 -26.56 -27.98
C HIS A 468 -7.33 -27.90 -28.34
N SER A 469 -6.09 -28.12 -27.88
CA SER A 469 -5.32 -29.37 -28.05
C SER A 469 -6.09 -30.62 -27.65
N THR A 470 -5.75 -31.75 -28.27
CA THR A 470 -6.10 -33.08 -27.75
C THR A 470 -5.04 -33.69 -26.84
N ASN A 471 -3.94 -32.97 -26.58
CA ASN A 471 -2.89 -33.42 -25.69
C ASN A 471 -3.36 -33.29 -24.23
N PRO A 472 -3.42 -34.40 -23.45
CA PRO A 472 -3.84 -34.34 -22.05
C PRO A 472 -2.95 -33.45 -21.18
N ASN A 473 -1.66 -33.27 -21.54
CA ASN A 473 -0.74 -32.41 -20.79
C ASN A 473 -0.98 -30.91 -21.02
N SER A 474 -1.81 -30.56 -22.00
CA SER A 474 -2.24 -29.18 -22.25
C SER A 474 -3.52 -28.86 -21.48
N SER A 475 -3.90 -29.66 -20.50
CA SER A 475 -5.16 -29.50 -19.77
C SER A 475 -4.96 -29.86 -18.31
N TRP A 476 -5.76 -29.25 -17.45
CA TRP A 476 -5.84 -29.62 -16.05
C TRP A 476 -6.68 -30.89 -15.91
N LEU A 477 -6.22 -31.85 -15.11
CA LEU A 477 -6.96 -33.05 -14.74
C LEU A 477 -6.74 -33.33 -13.26
N SER A 478 -7.82 -33.51 -12.51
CA SER A 478 -7.82 -33.89 -11.11
C SER A 478 -8.58 -35.19 -10.91
N CYS A 479 -7.90 -36.21 -10.39
CA CYS A 479 -8.49 -37.51 -10.03
C CYS A 479 -8.67 -37.70 -8.52
N GLU A 480 -8.25 -36.72 -7.72
CA GLU A 480 -8.39 -36.75 -6.26
C GLU A 480 -9.14 -35.51 -5.78
N PRO A 481 -10.28 -35.68 -5.10
CA PRO A 481 -11.03 -34.53 -4.60
C PRO A 481 -10.25 -33.81 -3.49
N ARG A 482 -10.32 -32.48 -3.49
CA ARG A 482 -9.70 -31.59 -2.51
C ARG A 482 -10.77 -30.75 -1.82
N GLN A 483 -10.46 -30.27 -0.62
CA GLN A 483 -11.37 -29.38 0.12
C GLN A 483 -11.51 -28.07 -0.63
N SER A 484 -12.74 -27.69 -0.98
CA SER A 484 -13.05 -26.42 -1.63
C SER A 484 -12.75 -25.23 -0.72
N PRO A 485 -12.24 -24.10 -1.27
CA PRO A 485 -12.08 -22.84 -0.55
C PRO A 485 -13.43 -22.22 -0.15
N ASN A 486 -14.53 -22.58 -0.85
CA ASN A 486 -15.88 -22.35 -0.38
C ASN A 486 -16.30 -23.52 0.55
N PRO A 487 -16.47 -23.28 1.86
CA PRO A 487 -16.81 -24.35 2.81
C PRO A 487 -18.12 -25.09 2.48
N GLU A 488 -19.04 -24.46 1.75
CA GLU A 488 -20.33 -25.04 1.37
C GLU A 488 -20.22 -26.16 0.32
N ARG A 489 -19.14 -26.17 -0.48
CA ARG A 489 -18.93 -27.17 -1.54
C ARG A 489 -18.27 -28.46 -1.05
N GLY A 490 -17.64 -28.44 0.13
CA GLY A 490 -17.01 -29.63 0.72
C GLY A 490 -15.82 -30.18 -0.08
N MET A 491 -15.66 -31.50 -0.11
CA MET A 491 -14.62 -32.20 -0.88
C MET A 491 -15.09 -32.46 -2.32
N GLY A 492 -14.33 -31.99 -3.31
CA GLY A 492 -14.66 -32.16 -4.72
C GLY A 492 -13.49 -31.78 -5.63
N HIS A 493 -13.74 -31.71 -6.94
CA HIS A 493 -12.76 -31.19 -7.91
C HIS A 493 -13.13 -29.76 -8.25
N TRP A 494 -12.20 -28.82 -8.07
CA TRP A 494 -12.49 -27.41 -8.26
C TRP A 494 -11.25 -26.65 -8.76
N ILE A 495 -11.50 -25.49 -9.37
CA ILE A 495 -10.47 -24.55 -9.82
C ILE A 495 -10.87 -23.16 -9.33
N GLN A 496 -9.95 -22.47 -8.65
CA GLN A 496 -10.12 -21.07 -8.22
C GLN A 496 -9.23 -20.16 -9.06
N TYR A 497 -9.79 -19.04 -9.52
CA TYR A 497 -9.10 -17.94 -10.16
C TYR A 497 -9.06 -16.76 -9.17
N ASP A 498 -7.89 -16.13 -8.98
CA ASP A 498 -7.71 -14.85 -8.26
C ASP A 498 -7.15 -13.82 -9.25
N PHE A 499 -7.91 -12.77 -9.53
CA PHE A 499 -7.52 -11.72 -10.48
C PHE A 499 -6.58 -10.65 -9.87
N GLY A 500 -6.27 -10.74 -8.57
CA GLY A 500 -5.41 -9.78 -7.84
C GLY A 500 -6.06 -8.42 -7.54
N ALA A 501 -7.11 -8.06 -8.26
CA ALA A 501 -7.97 -6.90 -8.06
C ALA A 501 -9.44 -7.27 -8.37
N ILE A 502 -10.38 -6.36 -8.10
CA ILE A 502 -11.79 -6.55 -8.44
C ILE A 502 -11.99 -6.16 -9.91
N TYR A 503 -12.67 -7.03 -10.67
CA TYR A 503 -13.06 -6.80 -12.05
C TYR A 503 -14.56 -6.98 -12.22
N ALA A 504 -15.15 -6.29 -13.18
CA ALA A 504 -16.48 -6.62 -13.69
C ALA A 504 -16.34 -7.73 -14.74
N LEU A 505 -17.09 -8.82 -14.58
CA LEU A 505 -17.03 -10.00 -15.46
C LEU A 505 -18.31 -10.10 -16.29
N ASP A 506 -18.17 -10.20 -17.61
CA ASP A 506 -19.31 -10.24 -18.54
C ASP A 506 -19.64 -11.66 -19.00
N ASP A 507 -18.67 -12.34 -19.62
CA ASP A 507 -18.80 -13.70 -20.15
C ASP A 507 -17.46 -14.46 -20.05
N ALA A 508 -17.47 -15.77 -20.37
CA ALA A 508 -16.24 -16.54 -20.46
C ALA A 508 -16.27 -17.58 -21.58
N ASP A 509 -15.18 -17.71 -22.33
CA ASP A 509 -14.98 -18.81 -23.28
C ASP A 509 -14.34 -20.00 -22.57
N ILE A 510 -14.93 -21.18 -22.71
CA ILE A 510 -14.54 -22.40 -22.00
C ILE A 510 -14.17 -23.50 -22.99
N TRP A 511 -12.98 -24.06 -22.80
CA TRP A 511 -12.58 -25.31 -23.42
C TRP A 511 -12.57 -26.40 -22.36
N ASN A 512 -13.50 -27.33 -22.49
CA ASN A 512 -13.57 -28.49 -21.62
C ASN A 512 -12.47 -29.51 -21.95
N TYR A 513 -12.21 -30.47 -21.05
CA TYR A 513 -11.10 -31.42 -21.18
C TYR A 513 -11.08 -32.17 -22.50
N ASN A 514 -10.19 -31.79 -23.41
CA ASN A 514 -10.22 -32.25 -24.80
C ASN A 514 -9.23 -33.40 -25.10
N ALA A 515 -8.74 -34.10 -24.08
CA ALA A 515 -7.79 -35.20 -24.27
C ALA A 515 -8.36 -36.30 -25.20
N ALA A 516 -7.60 -36.68 -26.24
CA ALA A 516 -8.03 -37.69 -27.21
C ALA A 516 -8.37 -39.02 -26.53
N GLY A 517 -9.61 -39.49 -26.69
CA GLY A 517 -10.09 -40.74 -26.09
C GLY A 517 -10.39 -40.68 -24.59
N ALA A 518 -10.24 -39.53 -23.94
CA ALA A 518 -10.52 -39.32 -22.52
C ALA A 518 -11.37 -38.07 -22.22
N SER A 519 -11.96 -37.44 -23.25
CA SER A 519 -12.73 -36.20 -23.08
C SER A 519 -13.97 -36.33 -22.19
N ALA A 520 -14.40 -37.56 -21.91
CA ALA A 520 -15.50 -37.83 -20.99
C ALA A 520 -15.15 -37.55 -19.50
N GLN A 521 -13.86 -37.30 -19.21
CA GLN A 521 -13.40 -36.80 -17.91
C GLN A 521 -13.62 -35.28 -17.75
N GLY A 522 -14.17 -34.59 -18.76
CA GLY A 522 -14.46 -33.15 -18.65
C GLY A 522 -15.49 -32.81 -17.57
N PHE A 523 -15.50 -31.56 -17.11
CA PHE A 523 -16.57 -31.00 -16.28
C PHE A 523 -17.92 -31.23 -16.96
N ASN A 524 -18.92 -31.76 -16.25
CA ASN A 524 -20.29 -31.91 -16.75
C ASN A 524 -21.20 -30.97 -15.98
N GLU A 525 -21.67 -31.36 -14.79
CA GLU A 525 -22.41 -30.46 -13.91
C GLU A 525 -21.42 -29.67 -13.05
N VAL A 526 -21.48 -28.34 -13.10
CA VAL A 526 -20.50 -27.41 -12.51
C VAL A 526 -21.23 -26.35 -11.72
N VAL A 527 -20.86 -26.13 -10.47
CA VAL A 527 -21.28 -24.95 -9.72
C VAL A 527 -20.22 -23.88 -9.84
N ILE A 528 -20.63 -22.65 -10.14
CA ILE A 528 -19.73 -21.50 -10.18
C ILE A 528 -20.07 -20.60 -8.99
N ASP A 529 -19.05 -20.28 -8.21
CA ASP A 529 -19.09 -19.31 -7.12
C ASP A 529 -18.17 -18.13 -7.43
N TYR A 530 -18.43 -16.98 -6.83
CA TYR A 530 -17.57 -15.80 -6.91
C TYR A 530 -17.43 -15.11 -5.55
N SER A 531 -16.35 -14.35 -5.39
CA SER A 531 -16.04 -13.64 -4.16
C SER A 531 -15.22 -12.37 -4.40
N LEU A 532 -15.35 -11.41 -3.49
CA LEU A 532 -14.52 -10.20 -3.44
C LEU A 532 -13.30 -10.36 -2.53
N ASP A 533 -13.38 -11.24 -1.52
CA ASP A 533 -12.40 -11.37 -0.44
C ASP A 533 -11.82 -12.79 -0.27
N GLY A 534 -12.35 -13.77 -1.01
CA GLY A 534 -11.92 -15.17 -0.99
C GLY A 534 -12.40 -15.96 0.24
N VAL A 535 -13.21 -15.33 1.11
CA VAL A 535 -13.74 -15.92 2.35
C VAL A 535 -15.25 -16.09 2.27
N HIS A 536 -15.96 -15.07 1.78
CA HIS A 536 -17.40 -15.07 1.60
C HIS A 536 -17.73 -15.30 0.13
N TRP A 537 -18.51 -16.35 -0.14
CA TRP A 537 -18.80 -16.81 -1.51
C TRP A 537 -20.28 -16.65 -1.83
N SER A 538 -20.54 -16.19 -3.06
CA SER A 538 -21.89 -16.16 -3.66
C SER A 538 -21.94 -17.16 -4.81
N GLU A 539 -23.00 -17.97 -4.86
CA GLU A 539 -23.24 -18.89 -5.97
C GLU A 539 -23.77 -18.11 -7.19
N LEU A 540 -23.06 -18.19 -8.31
CA LEU A 540 -23.56 -17.70 -9.61
C LEU A 540 -24.61 -18.65 -10.19
N GLY A 541 -24.37 -19.96 -10.06
CA GLY A 541 -25.34 -20.98 -10.43
C GLY A 541 -24.70 -22.33 -10.73
N THR A 542 -25.55 -23.30 -11.07
CA THR A 542 -25.15 -24.62 -11.55
C THR A 542 -25.36 -24.73 -13.05
N PHE A 543 -24.32 -25.11 -13.78
CA PHE A 543 -24.26 -25.15 -15.24
C PHE A 543 -23.88 -26.54 -15.72
N ASN A 544 -24.34 -26.90 -16.93
CA ASN A 544 -23.91 -28.12 -17.60
C ASN A 544 -22.96 -27.76 -18.75
N PHE A 545 -21.69 -28.12 -18.60
CA PHE A 545 -20.68 -27.87 -19.63
C PHE A 545 -20.84 -28.89 -20.75
N ALA A 546 -20.49 -28.50 -21.99
CA ALA A 546 -20.48 -29.45 -23.09
C ALA A 546 -19.23 -30.33 -23.03
N GLN A 547 -19.38 -31.64 -23.26
CA GLN A 547 -18.23 -32.54 -23.39
C GLN A 547 -17.39 -32.13 -24.59
N ALA A 548 -16.07 -32.10 -24.43
CA ALA A 548 -15.16 -31.86 -25.54
C ALA A 548 -15.16 -33.03 -26.54
N THR A 549 -14.89 -32.74 -27.81
CA THR A 549 -14.97 -33.75 -28.89
C THR A 549 -13.81 -34.75 -28.86
N GLY A 550 -12.71 -34.43 -28.15
CA GLY A 550 -11.46 -35.19 -28.20
C GLY A 550 -10.73 -35.06 -29.53
N THR A 551 -11.05 -34.02 -30.31
CA THR A 551 -10.46 -33.75 -31.64
C THR A 551 -9.75 -32.41 -31.65
N THR A 552 -8.77 -32.24 -32.54
CA THR A 552 -8.00 -30.99 -32.70
C THR A 552 -8.82 -29.82 -33.24
N SER A 553 -10.09 -30.07 -33.58
CA SER A 553 -11.05 -29.08 -34.08
C SER A 553 -12.04 -28.62 -32.99
N TYR A 554 -11.72 -28.82 -31.71
CA TYR A 554 -12.64 -28.53 -30.61
C TYR A 554 -12.58 -27.05 -30.19
N GLY A 555 -13.58 -26.30 -30.62
CA GLY A 555 -13.63 -24.84 -30.49
C GLY A 555 -14.04 -24.28 -29.13
N GLY A 556 -14.22 -25.14 -28.12
CA GLY A 556 -14.81 -24.72 -26.85
C GLY A 556 -16.27 -24.31 -26.99
N PHE A 557 -16.78 -23.58 -26.00
CA PHE A 557 -18.08 -22.94 -26.00
C PHE A 557 -18.04 -21.68 -25.13
N ASN A 558 -18.78 -20.66 -25.52
CA ASN A 558 -18.96 -19.47 -24.69
C ASN A 558 -20.02 -19.73 -23.60
N MET A 559 -19.70 -19.34 -22.38
CA MET A 559 -20.62 -19.21 -21.26
C MET A 559 -21.01 -17.74 -21.14
N ALA A 560 -22.19 -17.41 -21.64
CA ALA A 560 -22.57 -16.04 -21.95
C ALA A 560 -23.16 -15.21 -20.79
N ASP A 561 -22.95 -15.55 -19.51
CA ASP A 561 -23.60 -14.74 -18.46
C ASP A 561 -22.92 -14.80 -17.08
N PHE A 562 -21.88 -13.97 -16.92
CA PHE A 562 -21.47 -13.44 -15.62
C PHE A 562 -22.24 -12.15 -15.29
N ALA A 563 -23.12 -11.65 -16.16
CA ALA A 563 -24.04 -10.53 -15.93
C ALA A 563 -23.40 -9.25 -15.35
N GLY A 564 -22.12 -8.99 -15.64
CA GLY A 564 -21.37 -7.85 -15.11
C GLY A 564 -21.08 -7.98 -13.60
N ILE A 565 -21.08 -9.19 -13.03
CA ILE A 565 -20.77 -9.36 -11.59
C ILE A 565 -19.36 -8.84 -11.31
N SER A 566 -19.22 -8.21 -10.15
CA SER A 566 -17.92 -7.77 -9.67
C SER A 566 -17.30 -8.85 -8.80
N ALA A 567 -16.12 -9.31 -9.19
CA ALA A 567 -15.42 -10.38 -8.51
C ALA A 567 -13.90 -10.17 -8.57
N ARG A 568 -13.22 -10.55 -7.48
CA ARG A 568 -11.78 -10.80 -7.49
C ARG A 568 -11.49 -12.29 -7.64
N PHE A 569 -12.37 -13.13 -7.12
CA PHE A 569 -12.23 -14.58 -7.15
C PHE A 569 -13.41 -15.23 -7.87
N VAL A 570 -13.12 -16.22 -8.71
CA VAL A 570 -14.12 -17.12 -9.32
C VAL A 570 -13.72 -18.56 -9.04
N LEU A 571 -14.69 -19.40 -8.66
CA LEU A 571 -14.48 -20.78 -8.28
C LEU A 571 -15.42 -21.69 -9.09
N LEU A 572 -14.84 -22.60 -9.86
CA LEU A 572 -15.58 -23.66 -10.58
C LEU A 572 -15.48 -24.94 -9.76
N THR A 573 -16.62 -25.51 -9.36
CA THR A 573 -16.71 -26.78 -8.63
C THR A 573 -17.42 -27.82 -9.48
N ALA A 574 -16.76 -28.94 -9.80
CA ALA A 574 -17.37 -30.05 -10.50
C ALA A 574 -18.26 -30.89 -9.56
N LEU A 575 -19.54 -31.02 -9.91
CA LEU A 575 -20.46 -31.96 -9.29
C LEU A 575 -20.43 -33.32 -10.00
N SER A 576 -20.17 -33.32 -11.31
CA SER A 576 -20.07 -34.56 -12.11
C SER A 576 -19.17 -34.41 -13.34
N ASN A 577 -18.86 -35.55 -13.97
CA ASN A 577 -18.24 -35.67 -15.28
C ASN A 577 -19.11 -36.56 -16.20
N PHE A 578 -18.63 -36.94 -17.40
CA PHE A 578 -19.43 -37.72 -18.36
C PHE A 578 -19.24 -39.24 -18.25
N ASP A 579 -18.17 -39.72 -17.61
CA ASP A 579 -17.84 -41.15 -17.54
C ASP A 579 -17.94 -41.79 -16.15
N GLY A 580 -18.15 -41.00 -15.10
CA GLY A 580 -18.20 -41.47 -13.72
C GLY A 580 -16.88 -42.03 -13.18
N SER A 581 -15.76 -41.77 -13.86
CA SER A 581 -14.42 -42.27 -13.50
C SER A 581 -13.88 -41.70 -12.18
N GLY A 582 -14.47 -40.60 -11.69
CA GLY A 582 -13.99 -39.87 -10.51
C GLY A 582 -12.84 -38.91 -10.82
N CYS A 583 -12.42 -38.78 -12.08
CA CYS A 583 -11.51 -37.74 -12.53
C CYS A 583 -12.27 -36.63 -13.26
N VAL A 584 -11.92 -35.37 -12.97
CA VAL A 584 -12.48 -34.21 -13.67
C VAL A 584 -11.36 -33.35 -14.22
N GLY A 585 -11.46 -32.94 -15.48
CA GLY A 585 -10.49 -32.07 -16.13
C GLY A 585 -11.12 -30.89 -16.84
N LEU A 586 -10.33 -29.83 -17.03
CA LEU A 586 -10.67 -28.64 -17.82
C LEU A 586 -9.46 -28.30 -18.68
N SER A 587 -9.68 -27.86 -19.91
CA SER A 587 -8.59 -27.50 -20.81
C SER A 587 -8.19 -26.04 -20.62
N GLU A 588 -9.14 -25.11 -20.76
CA GLU A 588 -8.87 -23.67 -20.71
C GLU A 588 -10.15 -22.90 -20.36
N ILE A 589 -9.99 -21.72 -19.77
CA ILE A 589 -11.04 -20.71 -19.67
C ILE A 589 -10.44 -19.32 -19.90
N ALA A 590 -11.16 -18.46 -20.62
CA ALA A 590 -10.84 -17.06 -20.81
C ALA A 590 -12.01 -16.21 -20.32
N PHE A 591 -11.77 -15.31 -19.36
CA PHE A 591 -12.79 -14.40 -18.84
C PHE A 591 -12.76 -13.07 -19.60
N ASN A 592 -13.93 -12.60 -20.03
CA ASN A 592 -14.10 -11.24 -20.52
C ASN A 592 -14.31 -10.30 -19.31
N ALA A 593 -13.26 -9.56 -18.95
CA ALA A 593 -13.18 -8.79 -17.72
C ALA A 593 -12.79 -7.33 -17.98
N ALA A 594 -13.49 -6.39 -17.33
CA ALA A 594 -13.20 -4.96 -17.39
C ALA A 594 -12.65 -4.45 -16.04
N THR A 595 -11.63 -3.59 -16.10
CA THR A 595 -11.03 -2.98 -14.91
C THR A 595 -12.06 -2.12 -14.17
N CYS A 596 -12.10 -2.26 -12.85
CA CYS A 596 -12.97 -1.47 -11.99
C CYS A 596 -12.61 0.02 -12.08
N PRO A 597 -13.55 0.91 -12.46
CA PRO A 597 -13.33 2.35 -12.37
C PRO A 597 -13.07 2.77 -10.91
N SER A 598 -12.23 3.80 -10.70
CA SER A 598 -11.90 4.25 -9.34
C SER A 598 -13.15 4.64 -8.56
N ALA A 599 -13.27 4.22 -7.30
CA ALA A 599 -14.41 4.57 -6.47
C ALA A 599 -14.60 6.11 -6.41
N GLY A 600 -15.83 6.57 -6.67
CA GLY A 600 -16.17 7.99 -6.85
C GLY A 600 -16.15 8.47 -8.30
N SER A 601 -15.74 7.64 -9.27
CA SER A 601 -15.83 7.98 -10.69
C SER A 601 -17.29 8.15 -11.10
N PRO A 602 -17.65 9.20 -11.85
CA PRO A 602 -19.03 9.43 -12.28
C PRO A 602 -19.46 8.34 -13.26
N CYS A 603 -20.71 7.92 -13.14
CA CYS A 603 -21.36 6.96 -14.01
C CYS A 603 -22.86 7.29 -14.10
N ASP A 604 -23.63 6.46 -14.78
CA ASP A 604 -25.10 6.54 -14.85
C ASP A 604 -25.60 5.12 -14.61
N ASP A 605 -26.29 4.88 -13.49
CA ASP A 605 -26.82 3.56 -13.13
C ASP A 605 -28.14 3.25 -13.85
N GLY A 606 -28.60 4.16 -14.71
CA GLY A 606 -29.82 4.06 -15.49
C GLY A 606 -31.09 4.19 -14.66
N ASN A 607 -30.97 4.49 -13.37
CA ASN A 607 -32.09 4.54 -12.45
C ASN A 607 -32.60 5.99 -12.30
N PRO A 608 -33.84 6.27 -12.72
CA PRO A 608 -34.39 7.62 -12.65
C PRO A 608 -34.70 8.09 -11.21
N LEU A 609 -34.58 7.23 -10.20
CA LEU A 609 -34.85 7.52 -8.78
C LEU A 609 -33.58 7.92 -8.01
N THR A 610 -32.44 8.04 -8.68
CA THR A 610 -31.13 8.35 -8.11
C THR A 610 -30.46 9.52 -8.85
N GLU A 611 -29.60 10.25 -8.16
CA GLU A 611 -28.78 11.33 -8.71
C GLU A 611 -27.32 11.23 -8.25
N ASN A 612 -26.40 11.87 -9.00
CA ASN A 612 -24.96 11.87 -8.72
C ASN A 612 -24.34 10.47 -8.68
N ASP A 613 -24.62 9.66 -9.70
CA ASP A 613 -24.18 8.27 -9.71
C ASP A 613 -22.67 8.15 -9.84
N THR A 614 -22.10 7.31 -8.98
CA THR A 614 -20.67 7.05 -8.95
C THR A 614 -20.40 5.57 -8.73
N TYR A 615 -19.28 5.09 -9.27
CA TYR A 615 -18.80 3.75 -8.97
C TYR A 615 -18.38 3.66 -7.51
N ASN A 616 -18.82 2.63 -6.78
CA ASN A 616 -18.34 2.35 -5.44
C ASN A 616 -17.09 1.44 -5.45
N GLN A 617 -16.55 1.12 -4.28
CA GLN A 617 -15.36 0.26 -4.12
C GLN A 617 -15.54 -1.19 -4.61
N PHE A 618 -16.75 -1.55 -5.02
CA PHE A 618 -17.12 -2.87 -5.54
C PHE A 618 -17.58 -2.79 -7.00
N CYS A 619 -17.23 -1.71 -7.71
CA CYS A 619 -17.52 -1.48 -9.13
C CYS A 619 -18.99 -1.35 -9.49
N TYR A 620 -19.88 -1.16 -8.50
CA TYR A 620 -21.28 -0.85 -8.77
C TYR A 620 -21.42 0.64 -9.02
N CYS A 621 -21.98 0.99 -10.17
CA CYS A 621 -22.49 2.34 -10.39
C CYS A 621 -23.75 2.51 -9.54
N ILE A 622 -23.71 3.42 -8.58
CA ILE A 622 -24.84 3.70 -7.70
C ILE A 622 -25.02 5.20 -7.51
N GLY A 623 -26.26 5.66 -7.59
CA GLY A 623 -26.61 7.04 -7.27
C GLY A 623 -27.16 7.25 -5.86
N THR A 624 -27.18 8.52 -5.47
CA THR A 624 -27.83 8.99 -4.25
C THR A 624 -29.33 9.02 -4.49
N PRO A 625 -30.17 8.37 -3.66
CA PRO A 625 -31.63 8.40 -3.84
C PRO A 625 -32.16 9.83 -3.89
N ILE A 626 -32.88 10.19 -4.96
CA ILE A 626 -33.60 11.45 -5.05
C ILE A 626 -34.79 11.35 -4.09
N PRO A 627 -34.96 12.28 -3.13
CA PRO A 627 -36.15 12.30 -2.29
C PRO A 627 -37.38 12.60 -3.14
N ASP A 628 -38.12 11.56 -3.56
CA ASP A 628 -39.44 11.75 -4.14
C ASP A 628 -40.43 12.05 -3.01
N ASN A 629 -41.08 13.22 -3.13
CA ASN A 629 -41.95 13.78 -2.11
C ASN A 629 -43.41 13.88 -2.60
N ASP A 630 -43.72 13.30 -3.77
CA ASP A 630 -45.10 13.15 -4.25
C ASP A 630 -45.59 11.76 -3.84
N CYS A 631 -46.33 11.67 -2.74
CA CYS A 631 -46.95 10.41 -2.30
C CYS A 631 -48.14 10.04 -3.19
N ASP A 632 -47.87 9.75 -4.47
CA ASP A 632 -48.87 9.48 -5.49
C ASP A 632 -49.61 8.15 -5.29
N SER A 633 -49.06 7.24 -4.48
CA SER A 633 -49.62 5.92 -4.23
C SER A 633 -50.08 5.73 -2.77
N VAL A 634 -51.36 5.38 -2.61
CA VAL A 634 -51.98 5.10 -1.29
C VAL A 634 -51.37 3.84 -0.67
N THR A 635 -51.08 2.85 -1.51
CA THR A 635 -50.42 1.59 -1.14
C THR A 635 -49.44 1.19 -2.23
N MET A 636 -48.21 0.80 -1.87
CA MET A 636 -47.19 0.34 -2.81
C MET A 636 -46.84 -1.13 -2.54
N ILE A 637 -46.75 -1.93 -3.59
CA ILE A 637 -46.28 -3.32 -3.52
C ILE A 637 -44.97 -3.40 -4.31
N ARG A 638 -43.88 -3.79 -3.65
CA ARG A 638 -42.55 -3.95 -4.24
C ARG A 638 -42.09 -5.39 -4.13
N ASN A 639 -42.46 -6.18 -5.12
CA ASN A 639 -42.05 -7.58 -5.22
C ASN A 639 -41.04 -7.77 -6.37
N GLU A 640 -40.30 -6.71 -6.70
CA GLU A 640 -39.26 -6.72 -7.72
C GLU A 640 -38.05 -7.52 -7.23
N VAL A 641 -37.42 -8.24 -8.15
CA VAL A 641 -36.25 -9.08 -7.90
C VAL A 641 -35.21 -8.75 -8.97
N PRO A 642 -34.15 -7.98 -8.65
CA PRO A 642 -33.91 -7.27 -7.39
C PRO A 642 -34.77 -6.00 -7.24
N VAL A 643 -34.94 -5.52 -6.00
CA VAL A 643 -35.45 -4.17 -5.73
C VAL A 643 -34.33 -3.18 -6.06
N ILE A 644 -34.59 -2.28 -7.01
CA ILE A 644 -33.59 -1.28 -7.43
C ILE A 644 -33.35 -0.25 -6.31
N SER A 645 -32.13 0.28 -6.24
CA SER A 645 -31.79 1.38 -5.32
C SER A 645 -32.78 2.54 -5.46
N GLY A 646 -33.05 3.26 -4.38
CA GLY A 646 -33.92 4.43 -4.46
C GLY A 646 -34.77 4.64 -3.23
N PHE A 647 -35.53 5.72 -3.29
CA PHE A 647 -36.44 6.14 -2.25
C PHE A 647 -37.88 5.81 -2.65
N TYR A 648 -38.59 5.05 -1.81
CA TYR A 648 -39.94 4.60 -2.05
C TYR A 648 -40.87 5.06 -0.94
N ASN A 649 -41.93 5.75 -1.31
CA ASN A 649 -42.91 6.35 -0.40
C ASN A 649 -44.35 5.93 -0.74
N ALA A 650 -45.17 5.66 0.27
CA ALA A 650 -46.60 5.42 0.13
C ALA A 650 -47.40 6.10 1.25
N GLU A 651 -48.62 6.59 0.93
CA GLU A 651 -49.45 7.31 1.91
C GLU A 651 -49.80 6.45 3.12
N LEU A 652 -50.16 5.17 2.90
CA LEU A 652 -50.56 4.26 3.96
C LEU A 652 -49.59 3.09 4.11
N THR A 653 -49.40 2.28 3.07
CA THR A 653 -48.67 1.01 3.24
C THR A 653 -47.69 0.68 2.12
N ILE A 654 -46.52 0.15 2.49
CA ILE A 654 -45.62 -0.55 1.56
C ILE A 654 -45.63 -2.04 1.93
N THR A 655 -45.78 -2.91 0.95
CA THR A 655 -45.57 -4.36 1.11
C THR A 655 -44.49 -4.82 0.16
N SER A 656 -43.52 -5.63 0.62
CA SER A 656 -42.41 -6.07 -0.23
C SER A 656 -41.96 -7.48 0.10
N SER A 657 -41.86 -8.32 -0.93
CA SER A 657 -41.21 -9.64 -0.90
C SER A 657 -39.91 -9.67 -1.71
N GLY A 658 -39.35 -8.50 -2.04
CA GLY A 658 -38.23 -8.36 -2.98
C GLY A 658 -36.85 -8.61 -2.36
N PHE A 659 -35.84 -8.75 -3.20
CA PHE A 659 -34.45 -9.02 -2.81
C PHE A 659 -33.56 -7.81 -3.11
N ILE A 660 -32.73 -7.37 -2.17
CA ILE A 660 -31.82 -6.23 -2.34
C ILE A 660 -30.39 -6.74 -2.54
N LYS A 661 -29.81 -6.44 -3.71
CA LYS A 661 -28.47 -6.86 -4.11
C LYS A 661 -27.39 -6.05 -3.39
N VAL A 662 -26.23 -6.67 -3.13
CA VAL A 662 -25.03 -6.04 -2.57
C VAL A 662 -24.72 -4.71 -3.28
N GLY A 663 -24.34 -3.68 -2.51
CA GLY A 663 -24.06 -2.34 -3.01
C GLY A 663 -25.30 -1.46 -3.27
N SER A 664 -26.52 -2.00 -3.19
CA SER A 664 -27.75 -1.21 -3.37
C SER A 664 -28.11 -0.40 -2.12
N ASN A 665 -28.78 0.74 -2.30
CA ASN A 665 -29.33 1.55 -1.21
C ASN A 665 -30.84 1.78 -1.40
N VAL A 666 -31.65 1.16 -0.55
CA VAL A 666 -33.12 1.20 -0.64
C VAL A 666 -33.72 1.78 0.63
N THR A 667 -34.56 2.80 0.47
CA THR A 667 -35.30 3.40 1.58
C THR A 667 -36.82 3.30 1.36
N TYR A 668 -37.54 2.72 2.31
CA TYR A 668 -39.00 2.64 2.33
C TYR A 668 -39.60 3.60 3.37
N VAL A 669 -40.63 4.35 2.99
CA VAL A 669 -41.39 5.24 3.89
C VAL A 669 -42.90 5.02 3.69
N ALA A 670 -43.62 4.68 4.77
CA ALA A 670 -45.08 4.52 4.70
C ALA A 670 -45.78 5.20 5.89
N GLY A 671 -47.00 5.72 5.69
CA GLY A 671 -47.73 6.39 6.77
C GLY A 671 -48.23 5.47 7.89
N GLU A 672 -48.55 4.21 7.60
CA GLU A 672 -49.13 3.26 8.55
C GLU A 672 -48.28 1.99 8.74
N SER A 673 -47.91 1.29 7.66
CA SER A 673 -47.15 0.04 7.79
C SER A 673 -46.25 -0.28 6.59
N ILE A 674 -45.05 -0.78 6.89
CA ILE A 674 -44.17 -1.45 5.93
C ILE A 674 -44.18 -2.94 6.27
N THR A 675 -44.63 -3.78 5.34
CA THR A 675 -44.76 -5.22 5.53
C THR A 675 -43.75 -5.94 4.64
N LEU A 676 -42.72 -6.51 5.25
CA LEU A 676 -41.75 -7.37 4.57
C LEU A 676 -42.31 -8.80 4.56
N GLU A 677 -42.76 -9.26 3.40
CA GLU A 677 -43.35 -10.57 3.21
C GLU A 677 -42.26 -11.67 3.17
N PRO A 678 -42.61 -12.94 3.46
CA PRO A 678 -41.67 -14.05 3.33
C PRO A 678 -41.00 -14.07 1.95
N GLY A 679 -39.67 -14.12 1.93
CA GLY A 679 -38.86 -13.99 0.71
C GLY A 679 -38.15 -12.63 0.57
N PHE A 680 -38.44 -11.65 1.44
CA PHE A 680 -37.64 -10.44 1.50
C PHE A 680 -36.25 -10.70 2.09
N GLU A 681 -35.22 -10.32 1.35
CA GLU A 681 -33.82 -10.62 1.64
C GLU A 681 -32.92 -9.43 1.30
N VAL A 682 -31.86 -9.23 2.08
CA VAL A 682 -30.88 -8.15 1.89
C VAL A 682 -29.49 -8.79 1.91
N GLU A 683 -28.75 -8.68 0.81
CA GLU A 683 -27.39 -9.20 0.75
C GLU A 683 -26.42 -8.42 1.64
N PHE A 684 -25.40 -9.12 2.14
CA PHE A 684 -24.34 -8.51 2.92
C PHE A 684 -23.61 -7.44 2.09
N GLY A 685 -23.59 -6.20 2.57
CA GLY A 685 -23.04 -5.04 1.87
C GLY A 685 -24.06 -4.19 1.11
N ALA A 686 -25.36 -4.52 1.16
CA ALA A 686 -26.44 -3.62 0.77
C ALA A 686 -26.96 -2.81 1.98
N GLU A 687 -27.54 -1.64 1.71
CA GLU A 687 -28.17 -0.78 2.72
C GLU A 687 -29.70 -0.75 2.53
N PHE A 688 -30.44 -1.05 3.60
CA PHE A 688 -31.90 -0.98 3.62
C PHE A 688 -32.40 -0.19 4.84
N LEU A 689 -33.21 0.83 4.58
CA LEU A 689 -33.83 1.68 5.59
C LEU A 689 -35.35 1.66 5.46
N ALA A 690 -36.07 1.61 6.58
CA ALA A 690 -37.54 1.58 6.59
C ALA A 690 -38.09 2.50 7.68
N TYR A 691 -39.04 3.37 7.32
CA TYR A 691 -39.61 4.36 8.22
C TYR A 691 -41.15 4.38 8.17
N ILE A 692 -41.78 4.44 9.35
CA ILE A 692 -43.20 4.79 9.46
C ILE A 692 -43.30 6.28 9.75
N ALA A 693 -43.66 7.06 8.74
CA ALA A 693 -43.75 8.52 8.83
C ALA A 693 -44.86 9.05 7.89
N PRO A 694 -45.60 10.10 8.30
CA PRO A 694 -46.56 10.76 7.42
C PRO A 694 -45.84 11.37 6.21
N CYS A 695 -46.48 11.32 5.05
CA CYS A 695 -45.98 11.76 3.74
C CYS A 695 -45.70 13.27 3.56
N ASP A 696 -45.58 14.03 4.65
CA ASP A 696 -45.22 15.44 4.62
C ASP A 696 -43.71 15.62 4.89
N PRO A 697 -43.07 16.70 4.39
CA PRO A 697 -41.63 16.90 4.55
C PRO A 697 -41.22 16.80 6.02
N ILE A 698 -40.29 15.89 6.30
CA ILE A 698 -39.77 15.63 7.64
C ILE A 698 -39.27 16.97 8.21
N PRO A 699 -39.86 17.48 9.31
CA PRO A 699 -39.42 18.72 9.90
C PRO A 699 -37.92 18.62 10.26
N PRO A 700 -37.10 19.66 10.01
CA PRO A 700 -35.66 19.63 10.32
C PRO A 700 -35.33 19.29 11.79
N SER A 701 -36.29 19.42 12.70
CA SER A 701 -36.20 19.02 14.09
C SER A 701 -36.24 17.50 14.31
N LEU A 702 -36.95 16.76 13.46
CA LEU A 702 -37.01 15.30 13.46
C LEU A 702 -35.78 14.69 12.78
N LEU A 703 -35.26 15.31 11.72
CA LEU A 703 -34.00 14.90 11.07
C LEU A 703 -32.81 14.93 12.05
N LYS A 704 -32.72 15.99 12.86
CA LYS A 704 -31.70 16.11 13.93
C LYS A 704 -31.89 15.09 15.06
N LYS A 705 -33.13 14.65 15.30
CA LYS A 705 -33.44 13.62 16.30
C LYS A 705 -33.09 12.23 15.76
N GLN A 706 -33.36 11.97 14.48
CA GLN A 706 -33.01 10.74 13.78
C GLN A 706 -31.50 10.58 13.63
N GLN A 707 -30.77 11.62 13.22
CA GLN A 707 -29.29 11.61 13.20
C GLN A 707 -28.69 11.30 14.58
N LYS A 708 -29.32 11.82 15.66
CA LYS A 708 -28.92 11.50 17.03
C LYS A 708 -29.25 10.07 17.46
N GLU A 709 -30.34 9.50 16.97
CA GLU A 709 -30.75 8.12 17.27
C GLU A 709 -29.94 7.11 16.45
N GLN A 710 -29.60 7.43 15.20
CA GLN A 710 -28.70 6.68 14.32
C GLN A 710 -27.28 6.66 14.88
N GLN A 711 -26.71 7.82 15.25
CA GLN A 711 -25.42 7.86 15.97
C GLN A 711 -25.44 7.08 17.28
N LYS A 712 -26.61 6.93 17.92
CA LYS A 712 -26.75 6.15 19.15
C LYS A 712 -26.85 4.64 18.88
N ALA A 713 -27.43 4.25 17.75
CA ALA A 713 -27.50 2.88 17.28
C ALA A 713 -26.13 2.39 16.76
N GLU A 714 -25.44 3.21 15.97
CA GLU A 714 -24.07 2.98 15.52
C GLU A 714 -23.12 2.79 16.70
N LYS A 715 -23.15 3.70 17.68
CA LYS A 715 -22.38 3.56 18.93
C LYS A 715 -22.77 2.33 19.77
N LYS A 716 -23.95 1.76 19.57
CA LYS A 716 -24.37 0.53 20.24
C LYS A 716 -23.82 -0.70 19.50
N ALA A 717 -23.92 -0.72 18.17
CA ALA A 717 -23.35 -1.78 17.33
C ALA A 717 -21.83 -1.85 17.47
N GLU A 718 -21.16 -0.70 17.46
CA GLU A 718 -19.71 -0.61 17.69
C GLU A 718 -19.31 -1.16 19.07
N LYS A 719 -20.12 -0.92 20.11
CA LYS A 719 -19.91 -1.49 21.44
C LYS A 719 -20.14 -3.00 21.50
N GLU A 720 -21.10 -3.53 20.73
CA GLU A 720 -21.35 -4.96 20.64
C GLU A 720 -20.21 -5.67 19.88
N ALA A 721 -19.76 -5.11 18.76
CA ALA A 721 -18.59 -5.60 18.02
C ALA A 721 -17.30 -5.52 18.86
N ALA A 722 -17.10 -4.43 19.62
CA ALA A 722 -15.97 -4.30 20.54
C ALA A 722 -16.04 -5.32 21.69
N LYS A 723 -17.24 -5.71 22.12
CA LYS A 723 -17.43 -6.75 23.14
C LYS A 723 -17.07 -8.13 22.59
N GLU A 724 -17.43 -8.42 21.35
CA GLU A 724 -17.08 -9.66 20.66
C GLU A 724 -15.57 -9.77 20.39
N ARG A 725 -14.93 -8.69 19.93
CA ARG A 725 -13.46 -8.60 19.82
C ARG A 725 -12.76 -8.85 21.15
N ARG A 726 -13.20 -8.21 22.24
CA ARG A 726 -12.68 -8.47 23.59
C ARG A 726 -12.85 -9.91 24.04
N GLN A 727 -13.93 -10.57 23.62
CA GLN A 727 -14.17 -11.98 23.94
C GLN A 727 -13.20 -12.90 23.17
N LEU A 728 -12.94 -12.60 21.90
CA LEU A 728 -11.98 -13.31 21.07
C LEU A 728 -10.54 -13.13 21.57
N GLU A 729 -10.13 -11.89 21.86
CA GLU A 729 -8.83 -11.57 22.44
C GLU A 729 -8.61 -12.26 23.80
N LYS A 730 -9.65 -12.34 24.63
CA LYS A 730 -9.58 -13.06 25.91
C LYS A 730 -9.33 -14.55 25.68
N LEU A 731 -10.00 -15.14 24.68
CA LEU A 731 -9.85 -16.56 24.33
C LEU A 731 -8.44 -16.84 23.80
N GLU A 732 -7.88 -15.94 22.98
CA GLU A 732 -6.51 -16.05 22.48
C GLU A 732 -5.46 -15.89 23.57
N ARG A 733 -5.61 -14.91 24.47
CA ARG A 733 -4.71 -14.74 25.64
C ARG A 733 -4.72 -15.96 26.56
N GLU A 734 -5.86 -16.62 26.72
CA GLU A 734 -5.98 -17.87 27.48
C GLU A 734 -5.37 -19.07 26.75
N LYS A 735 -5.46 -19.12 25.41
CA LYS A 735 -4.91 -20.17 24.55
C LYS A 735 -3.38 -20.08 24.48
N TYR A 736 -2.83 -18.88 24.34
CA TYR A 736 -1.39 -18.63 24.16
C TYR A 736 -0.72 -18.04 25.41
N ALA A 737 -1.15 -18.47 26.60
CA ALA A 737 -0.62 -17.99 27.86
C ALA A 737 0.85 -18.43 28.09
N PRO A 738 1.72 -17.58 28.66
CA PRO A 738 3.16 -17.87 28.82
C PRO A 738 3.46 -19.01 29.80
N ASN A 739 2.52 -19.36 30.67
CA ASN A 739 2.64 -20.49 31.60
C ASN A 739 2.18 -21.84 31.01
N LYS A 740 1.76 -21.87 29.74
CA LYS A 740 1.34 -23.08 29.02
C LYS A 740 2.29 -23.38 27.87
N THR A 741 2.50 -24.66 27.60
CA THR A 741 3.07 -25.07 26.32
C THR A 741 2.00 -24.88 25.25
N TRP A 742 2.32 -24.13 24.20
CA TRP A 742 1.43 -23.94 23.05
C TRP A 742 2.26 -23.95 21.76
N LEU A 743 1.59 -24.22 20.64
CA LEU A 743 2.13 -24.18 19.28
C LEU A 743 1.15 -23.35 18.44
N ARG A 744 1.63 -22.58 17.49
CA ARG A 744 0.86 -21.78 16.53
C ARG A 744 1.54 -21.85 15.18
N ILE A 745 0.74 -21.87 14.12
CA ILE A 745 1.18 -21.99 12.73
C ILE A 745 0.59 -20.83 11.94
N SER A 746 1.42 -20.06 11.22
CA SER A 746 0.98 -18.90 10.41
C SER A 746 1.93 -18.63 9.23
N PRO A 747 1.45 -18.29 8.01
CA PRO A 747 0.06 -18.40 7.60
C PRO A 747 -0.40 -19.87 7.60
N ASN A 748 -1.69 -20.08 7.73
CA ASN A 748 -2.29 -21.42 7.73
C ASN A 748 -3.70 -21.32 7.15
N PRO A 749 -3.88 -21.57 5.84
CA PRO A 749 -3.00 -22.38 4.99
C PRO A 749 -1.67 -21.73 4.58
N ALA A 750 -0.65 -22.53 4.29
CA ALA A 750 0.68 -22.09 3.86
C ALA A 750 1.01 -22.61 2.46
N SER A 751 1.50 -21.73 1.56
CA SER A 751 1.85 -22.07 0.17
C SER A 751 3.34 -22.37 -0.05
N SER A 752 4.24 -21.57 0.52
CA SER A 752 5.69 -21.75 0.36
C SER A 752 6.40 -22.09 1.67
N ALA A 753 6.02 -21.40 2.75
CA ALA A 753 6.51 -21.65 4.11
C ALA A 753 5.45 -21.28 5.16
N ALA A 754 5.54 -21.92 6.32
CA ALA A 754 4.74 -21.61 7.51
C ALA A 754 5.66 -21.30 8.70
N ALA A 755 5.40 -20.24 9.44
CA ALA A 755 6.05 -19.98 10.72
C ALA A 755 5.40 -20.83 11.82
N LEU A 756 6.23 -21.52 12.60
CA LEU A 756 5.86 -22.30 13.77
C LEU A 756 6.33 -21.56 15.02
N ALA A 757 5.41 -20.86 15.66
CA ALA A 757 5.65 -20.21 16.96
C ALA A 757 5.26 -21.18 18.07
N TYR A 758 6.11 -21.38 19.08
CA TYR A 758 5.76 -22.22 20.23
C TYR A 758 6.39 -21.74 21.53
N ASN A 759 5.68 -21.96 22.66
CA ASN A 759 6.15 -21.58 23.98
C ASN A 759 6.51 -22.80 24.84
N LEU A 760 7.60 -22.66 25.60
CA LEU A 760 8.00 -23.57 26.66
C LEU A 760 7.94 -22.83 28.01
N PRO A 761 7.02 -23.18 28.93
CA PRO A 761 6.93 -22.52 30.23
C PRO A 761 8.09 -22.85 31.17
N GLN A 762 8.92 -23.83 30.83
CA GLN A 762 10.16 -24.18 31.51
C GLN A 762 11.12 -24.87 30.56
N SER A 763 12.40 -24.95 30.93
CA SER A 763 13.41 -25.65 30.14
C SER A 763 13.04 -27.13 29.95
N SER A 764 13.10 -27.62 28.71
CA SER A 764 12.72 -28.99 28.34
C SER A 764 13.45 -29.46 27.07
N SER A 765 13.58 -30.78 26.90
CA SER A 765 13.98 -31.34 25.61
C SER A 765 12.84 -31.25 24.60
N VAL A 766 13.11 -30.62 23.45
CA VAL A 766 12.11 -30.32 22.42
C VAL A 766 12.35 -31.12 21.15
N ARG A 767 11.26 -31.69 20.63
CA ARG A 767 11.18 -32.23 19.28
C ARG A 767 9.96 -31.66 18.58
N ILE A 768 10.08 -31.32 17.31
CA ILE A 768 8.95 -30.87 16.49
C ILE A 768 8.93 -31.71 15.23
N GLY A 769 7.84 -32.45 15.03
CA GLY A 769 7.64 -33.29 13.86
C GLY A 769 6.43 -32.86 13.06
N VAL A 770 6.54 -32.98 11.74
CA VAL A 770 5.41 -32.89 10.82
C VAL A 770 4.93 -34.32 10.56
N PHE A 771 3.64 -34.56 10.79
CA PHE A 771 3.01 -35.85 10.61
C PHE A 771 1.94 -35.74 9.53
N ASP A 772 1.85 -36.75 8.68
CA ASP A 772 0.77 -36.85 7.72
C ASP A 772 -0.58 -37.19 8.42
N PRO A 773 -1.72 -37.17 7.71
CA PRO A 773 -3.02 -37.51 8.29
C PRO A 773 -3.11 -38.92 8.90
N THR A 774 -2.24 -39.85 8.51
CA THR A 774 -2.21 -41.21 9.07
C THR A 774 -1.44 -41.28 10.38
N GLY A 775 -0.81 -40.17 10.80
CA GLY A 775 0.05 -40.08 11.97
C GLY A 775 1.47 -40.57 11.71
N GLN A 776 1.84 -40.82 10.45
CA GLN A 776 3.20 -41.17 10.10
C GLN A 776 4.07 -39.91 10.04
N LEU A 777 5.26 -39.99 10.65
CA LEU A 777 6.21 -38.88 10.64
C LEU A 777 6.74 -38.65 9.22
N VAL A 778 6.58 -37.42 8.74
CA VAL A 778 7.12 -36.94 7.45
C VAL A 778 8.54 -36.42 7.65
N THR A 779 8.71 -35.45 8.55
CA THR A 779 10.03 -34.88 8.84
C THR A 779 10.12 -34.33 10.27
N TRP A 780 11.34 -34.34 10.82
CA TRP A 780 11.64 -33.63 12.07
C TRP A 780 12.17 -32.24 11.74
N ILE A 781 11.50 -31.21 12.28
CA ILE A 781 11.96 -29.82 12.28
C ILE A 781 12.99 -29.63 13.40
N LEU A 782 12.78 -30.29 14.54
CA LEU A 782 13.71 -30.33 15.66
C LEU A 782 13.81 -31.75 16.23
N SER A 783 15.04 -32.19 16.51
CA SER A 783 15.36 -33.59 16.82
C SER A 783 15.98 -33.81 18.22
N GLY A 784 15.50 -33.10 19.25
CA GLY A 784 15.77 -33.46 20.66
C GLY A 784 16.75 -32.56 21.39
N GLN A 785 16.66 -31.25 21.16
CA GLN A 785 17.53 -30.26 21.80
C GLN A 785 16.91 -29.73 23.10
N VAL A 786 17.74 -29.52 24.12
CA VAL A 786 17.31 -28.87 25.37
C VAL A 786 17.20 -27.36 25.12
N GLN A 787 15.98 -26.84 25.21
CA GLN A 787 15.68 -25.42 25.10
C GLN A 787 15.29 -24.88 26.49
N GLN A 788 15.60 -23.61 26.76
CA GLN A 788 15.22 -22.95 28.01
C GLN A 788 13.73 -22.57 28.01
N ALA A 789 13.23 -22.00 29.10
CA ALA A 789 11.88 -21.43 29.09
C ALA A 789 11.83 -20.23 28.12
N GLY A 790 10.81 -20.13 27.28
CA GLY A 790 10.67 -19.04 26.31
C GLY A 790 9.79 -19.40 25.11
N VAL A 791 9.53 -18.39 24.28
CA VAL A 791 8.86 -18.53 22.98
C VAL A 791 9.92 -18.68 21.90
N TYR A 792 9.65 -19.54 20.92
CA TYR A 792 10.57 -19.91 19.87
C TYR A 792 9.83 -19.91 18.54
N ASP A 793 10.51 -19.46 17.49
CA ASP A 793 10.02 -19.50 16.12
C ASP A 793 10.87 -20.41 15.24
N LYS A 794 10.20 -21.15 14.36
CA LYS A 794 10.82 -21.96 13.32
C LYS A 794 10.07 -21.84 12.01
N THR A 795 10.80 -21.59 10.94
CA THR A 795 10.24 -21.66 9.59
C THR A 795 10.18 -23.11 9.14
N LEU A 796 8.99 -23.54 8.75
CA LEU A 796 8.75 -24.79 8.04
C LEU A 796 8.59 -24.46 6.55
N SER A 797 9.56 -24.85 5.72
CA SER A 797 9.35 -24.86 4.28
C SER A 797 8.34 -25.96 3.95
N VAL A 798 7.26 -25.60 3.28
CA VAL A 798 6.22 -26.53 2.86
C VAL A 798 6.31 -26.85 1.37
N MET A 799 7.23 -26.22 0.62
CA MET A 799 7.46 -26.47 -0.82
C MET A 799 7.78 -27.92 -1.18
N GLN A 800 8.24 -28.72 -0.22
CA GLN A 800 8.54 -30.15 -0.41
C GLN A 800 7.47 -31.07 0.18
N LEU A 801 6.44 -30.50 0.82
CA LEU A 801 5.30 -31.22 1.35
C LEU A 801 4.17 -31.14 0.32
N PRO A 802 3.62 -32.27 -0.13
CA PRO A 802 2.42 -32.25 -0.96
C PRO A 802 1.30 -31.45 -0.30
N SER A 803 0.51 -30.73 -1.08
CA SER A 803 -0.68 -30.04 -0.53
C SER A 803 -1.57 -31.01 0.22
N GLY A 804 -2.05 -30.60 1.39
CA GLY A 804 -2.71 -31.49 2.32
C GLY A 804 -2.71 -30.98 3.75
N THR A 805 -3.45 -31.68 4.60
CA THR A 805 -3.45 -31.41 6.04
C THR A 805 -2.34 -32.21 6.70
N TYR A 806 -1.49 -31.53 7.45
CA TYR A 806 -0.48 -32.13 8.30
C TYR A 806 -0.80 -31.80 9.74
N THR A 807 -0.31 -32.63 10.65
CA THR A 807 -0.28 -32.29 12.07
C THR A 807 1.16 -31.94 12.42
N VAL A 808 1.39 -30.71 12.86
CA VAL A 808 2.68 -30.36 13.45
C VAL A 808 2.57 -30.59 14.94
N SER A 809 3.42 -31.46 15.48
CA SER A 809 3.40 -31.80 16.91
C SER A 809 4.70 -31.40 17.58
N LEU A 810 4.58 -30.60 18.63
CA LEU A 810 5.61 -30.23 19.57
C LEU A 810 5.62 -31.22 20.73
N PHE A 811 6.72 -31.95 20.88
CA PHE A 811 6.96 -32.88 21.98
C PHE A 811 7.88 -32.25 23.01
N THR A 812 7.44 -32.24 24.26
CA THR A 812 8.22 -31.82 25.43
C THR A 812 8.18 -32.93 26.49
N GLU A 813 8.99 -32.82 27.54
CA GLU A 813 8.96 -33.76 28.67
C GLU A 813 7.62 -33.74 29.43
N ARG A 814 6.83 -32.67 29.29
CA ARG A 814 5.53 -32.51 29.97
C ARG A 814 4.33 -32.92 29.13
N GLY A 815 4.50 -33.15 27.83
CA GLY A 815 3.40 -33.53 26.95
C GLY A 815 3.61 -33.10 25.50
N VAL A 816 2.57 -33.32 24.70
CA VAL A 816 2.53 -33.03 23.26
C VAL A 816 1.47 -31.96 22.99
N VAL A 817 1.84 -30.94 22.22
CA VAL A 817 0.90 -29.96 21.67
C VAL A 817 0.93 -30.08 20.16
N SER A 818 -0.24 -30.21 19.55
CA SER A 818 -0.37 -30.41 18.11
C SER A 818 -1.26 -29.33 17.53
N GLU A 819 -0.85 -28.79 16.39
CA GLU A 819 -1.63 -27.85 15.60
C GLU A 819 -1.78 -28.38 14.18
N ARG A 820 -2.93 -28.09 13.57
CA ARG A 820 -3.23 -28.49 12.20
C ARG A 820 -2.53 -27.53 11.25
N LEU A 821 -1.67 -28.03 10.37
CA LEU A 821 -1.09 -27.29 9.26
C LEU A 821 -1.84 -27.66 7.98
N VAL A 822 -2.28 -26.68 7.22
CA VAL A 822 -2.80 -26.87 5.87
C VAL A 822 -1.75 -26.35 4.91
N VAL A 823 -1.20 -27.24 4.09
CA VAL A 823 -0.31 -26.88 2.98
C VAL A 823 -1.15 -26.76 1.73
N VAL A 824 -1.05 -25.60 1.08
CA VAL A 824 -1.62 -25.27 -0.23
C VAL A 824 -0.46 -25.09 -1.22
N GLU A 825 -0.71 -25.13 -2.52
CA GLU A 825 0.36 -24.92 -3.53
C GLU A 825 0.66 -23.43 -3.73
#